data_AF-R6XEY5-F1
#
_entry.id   AF-R6XEY5-F1
#
_cell.length_a   1.000
_cell.length_b   1.000
_cell.length_c   1.000
_cell.angle_alpha   90.00
_cell.angle_beta   90.00
_cell.angle_gamma   90.00
#
_symmetry.space_group_name_H-M   'P 1'
#
loop_
_entity.id
_entity.type
_entity.pdbx_description
1 polymer ?
#
loop_
_entity_poly.entity_id
_entity_poly.type
_entity_poly.pdbx_seq_one_letter_code
_entity_poly.pdbx_strand_id
1 'polypeptide(L)'
;MKITRIIIPVVASTMLLTGCDDQIMQWGKPGDHADVTSADLPLAVKEVIANYDNIKDYANQYTPNMVIGIGCGADMYVNNENGEGDLVNANYQMFTPGNAMKSDAMLGNSGTINFATVDKLIAAMPEGMKLYGHNFFWHTQQNQSYLKSLIAPTLVVESSSDIQTIIKNGDFEKGDKSSWSSWGNNSTTEACAEAAKEGSYGVKLVNPKDGDDFYKAQFVQDLDNVLEVGKTYTIRFQAKSSVAGEVLQFATQNNKTNAGEGYHAFTVGTDWTTIEYDYTCNKEDMNRICINFGKVASTIYLDNIEFGIKEVDPMDNVLAGDDYDFEGGTTGSWMSWGSNKESVTAEKGMGYKESVGVVLKTKEDGGSGNSWKAQLVKEFDDPLVTGKNYILQFYAKSNIADGKLQIIYQNKSSGNQGLYKDLVVGKDWAKYEVEFSTPNDDSYRVVINFGEKEATYCVDNIKFGLAKDQGAAAGAKQTIFRARGKQHRAASKSYYVLKTPAEKQAALEGAMEAWVSGVANHLKEKGVTPYGYDVVNEPIADGSNKFRGLDEGIFGSDDDAAPEETVADGLSLNWGNNHWYWGYYVPDYHVKAFQLARKYLPAETKLFVNDYNLETSPKKLEALVKFVNDIDTKNGSPIVDGIGTQMHVTLSCSDDATKNAENIAALKEKVDAMFQTMAATGKLVRVTELDISLGTGSPSANQYKAQSDCYQMIVESYKANVPAAQQSGITIWSLSDNEAEHEYWLKGQVPNLFDKDYKRKWAYKGFCDGIAGEDLGLKFGGDEYKAYYEKNNVSSSVSK
;
A
#
# COMPACT_ATOMS: atom_id res chain seq x y z
N MET A 1 35.95 -70.14 -20.55
CA MET A 1 35.23 -70.91 -21.58
C MET A 1 33.76 -70.93 -21.18
N LYS A 2 32.88 -70.34 -22.02
CA LYS A 2 31.42 -70.53 -22.13
C LYS A 2 30.54 -70.35 -20.85
N ILE A 3 29.70 -69.30 -20.78
CA ILE A 3 28.23 -69.29 -21.09
C ILE A 3 27.43 -69.82 -19.86
N THR A 4 26.38 -69.24 -19.28
CA THR A 4 25.43 -68.15 -19.63
C THR A 4 24.60 -67.77 -18.38
N ARG A 5 24.01 -66.57 -18.44
CA ARG A 5 22.92 -66.02 -17.61
C ARG A 5 21.58 -66.77 -17.75
N ILE A 6 20.68 -66.63 -16.76
CA ILE A 6 19.19 -66.51 -16.77
C ILE A 6 18.81 -66.26 -15.28
N ILE A 7 18.43 -65.07 -14.76
CA ILE A 7 17.17 -64.27 -14.81
C ILE A 7 15.88 -65.01 -14.36
N ILE A 8 15.49 -64.81 -13.07
CA ILE A 8 14.21 -64.27 -12.47
C ILE A 8 12.84 -64.82 -13.01
N PRO A 9 11.65 -64.90 -12.33
CA PRO A 9 11.15 -64.29 -11.05
C PRO A 9 10.20 -65.13 -10.10
N VAL A 10 10.03 -64.60 -8.87
CA VAL A 10 8.78 -64.37 -8.07
C VAL A 10 7.89 -65.56 -7.62
N VAL A 11 7.56 -65.62 -6.31
CA VAL A 11 6.19 -65.50 -5.71
C VAL A 11 6.24 -65.59 -4.17
N ALA A 12 5.62 -64.57 -3.56
CA ALA A 12 4.95 -64.40 -2.26
C ALA A 12 5.13 -65.40 -1.09
N SER A 13 5.58 -64.83 0.03
CA SER A 13 4.99 -64.82 1.38
C SER A 13 4.23 -66.05 1.91
N THR A 14 4.78 -66.66 2.96
CA THR A 14 4.00 -67.11 4.13
C THR A 14 4.91 -67.19 5.35
N MET A 15 4.62 -66.37 6.36
CA MET A 15 5.20 -66.45 7.70
C MET A 15 4.75 -67.75 8.37
N LEU A 16 5.68 -68.52 8.94
CA LEU A 16 5.43 -69.35 10.12
C LEU A 16 6.73 -69.49 10.93
N LEU A 17 6.58 -69.28 12.23
CA LEU A 17 7.58 -69.17 13.28
C LEU A 17 8.37 -70.47 13.52
N THR A 18 9.70 -70.34 13.57
CA THR A 18 10.64 -71.14 14.37
C THR A 18 11.78 -70.16 14.71
N GLY A 19 12.09 -69.83 15.96
CA GLY A 19 12.60 -70.77 16.96
C GLY A 19 14.11 -70.92 16.78
N CYS A 20 14.86 -70.04 17.46
CA CYS A 20 16.30 -70.10 17.77
C CYS A 20 17.29 -70.48 16.65
N ASP A 21 17.99 -69.49 16.10
CA ASP A 21 19.32 -69.70 15.54
C ASP A 21 20.31 -68.72 16.20
N ASP A 22 21.17 -69.28 17.04
CA ASP A 22 22.28 -68.66 17.75
C ASP A 22 23.42 -68.36 16.77
N GLN A 23 23.22 -67.39 15.88
CA GLN A 23 24.37 -66.71 15.27
C GLN A 23 24.89 -65.65 16.24
N ILE A 24 25.57 -66.13 17.27
CA ILE A 24 26.57 -65.33 17.98
C ILE A 24 27.51 -64.80 16.90
N MET A 25 27.45 -63.48 16.62
CA MET A 25 28.54 -62.81 15.92
C MET A 25 29.79 -63.05 16.75
N GLN A 26 30.66 -63.96 16.29
CA GLN A 26 32.01 -64.05 16.81
C GLN A 26 32.78 -62.81 16.35
N TRP A 27 32.69 -61.76 17.16
CA TRP A 27 33.61 -60.63 17.08
C TRP A 27 35.01 -61.16 17.41
N GLY A 28 35.83 -61.35 16.38
CA GLY A 28 37.25 -61.63 16.56
C GLY A 28 37.92 -60.41 17.19
N LYS A 29 38.49 -60.59 18.38
CA LYS A 29 39.33 -59.60 19.06
C LYS A 29 40.71 -59.59 18.39
N PRO A 30 41.17 -58.51 17.74
CA PRO A 30 42.57 -58.41 17.34
C PRO A 30 43.44 -58.46 18.60
N GLY A 31 44.57 -59.16 18.56
CA GLY A 31 45.36 -59.59 19.74
C GLY A 31 45.90 -58.49 20.67
N ASP A 32 45.57 -57.23 20.39
CA ASP A 32 46.23 -56.04 20.94
C ASP A 32 45.19 -55.06 21.54
N HIS A 33 43.89 -55.39 21.53
CA HIS A 33 42.82 -54.49 21.99
C HIS A 33 41.98 -55.10 23.12
N ALA A 34 41.59 -54.28 24.11
CA ALA A 34 40.69 -54.66 25.21
C ALA A 34 39.26 -54.92 24.71
N ASP A 35 38.42 -55.57 25.53
CA ASP A 35 36.99 -55.74 25.20
C ASP A 35 36.31 -54.38 25.14
N VAL A 36 35.52 -54.11 24.09
CA VAL A 36 34.65 -52.91 24.04
C VAL A 36 33.50 -53.16 25.00
N THR A 37 33.51 -52.47 26.14
CA THR A 37 32.43 -52.46 27.11
C THR A 37 31.38 -51.43 26.73
N SER A 38 30.16 -51.51 27.28
CA SER A 38 29.14 -50.45 27.11
C SER A 38 29.62 -49.08 27.61
N ALA A 39 30.67 -49.04 28.45
CA ALA A 39 31.34 -47.81 28.88
C ALA A 39 32.27 -47.19 27.81
N ASP A 40 32.58 -47.91 26.73
CA ASP A 40 33.51 -47.50 25.67
C ASP A 40 32.79 -46.93 24.42
N LEU A 41 31.46 -46.88 24.40
CA LEU A 41 30.65 -46.21 23.37
C LEU A 41 30.14 -44.87 23.94
N PRO A 42 30.87 -43.75 23.80
CA PRO A 42 30.37 -42.47 24.27
C PRO A 42 29.15 -42.06 23.43
N LEU A 43 27.96 -42.07 24.05
CA LEU A 43 26.73 -41.57 23.41
C LEU A 43 26.89 -40.06 23.17
N ALA A 44 26.92 -39.60 21.92
CA ALA A 44 27.03 -38.17 21.66
C ALA A 44 25.83 -37.44 22.28
N VAL A 45 26.00 -36.20 22.77
CA VAL A 45 24.88 -35.41 23.32
C VAL A 45 23.71 -35.29 22.33
N LYS A 46 24.01 -35.35 21.02
CA LYS A 46 23.02 -35.42 19.95
C LYS A 46 22.13 -36.68 20.03
N GLU A 47 22.65 -37.82 20.45
CA GLU A 47 21.90 -39.08 20.60
C GLU A 47 20.96 -39.05 21.81
N VAL A 48 21.36 -38.34 22.88
CA VAL A 48 20.51 -38.08 24.03
C VAL A 48 19.32 -37.16 23.67
N ILE A 49 19.59 -36.07 22.95
CA ILE A 49 18.55 -35.12 22.53
C ILE A 49 17.57 -35.77 21.52
N ALA A 50 18.05 -36.74 20.74
CA ALA A 50 17.20 -37.50 19.81
C ALA A 50 16.11 -38.32 20.52
N ASN A 51 16.29 -38.68 21.80
CA ASN A 51 15.31 -39.46 22.58
C ASN A 51 14.11 -38.65 23.08
N TYR A 52 14.14 -37.31 23.02
CA TYR A 52 12.99 -36.50 23.39
C TYR A 52 11.81 -36.77 22.42
N ASP A 53 10.58 -36.76 22.92
CA ASP A 53 9.38 -36.78 22.09
C ASP A 53 9.13 -35.41 21.44
N ASN A 54 8.05 -35.28 20.66
CA ASN A 54 7.70 -34.01 20.05
C ASN A 54 7.19 -33.01 21.09
N ILE A 55 7.45 -31.72 20.85
CA ILE A 55 7.08 -30.64 21.77
C ILE A 55 5.57 -30.68 22.11
N LYS A 56 4.69 -30.86 21.12
CA LYS A 56 3.24 -30.92 21.33
C LYS A 56 2.79 -32.09 22.21
N ASP A 57 3.53 -33.19 22.23
CA ASP A 57 3.20 -34.37 23.04
C ASP A 57 3.45 -34.04 24.53
N TYR A 58 4.58 -33.40 24.83
CA TYR A 58 4.83 -32.85 26.17
C TYR A 58 3.87 -31.73 26.54
N ALA A 59 3.53 -30.82 25.62
CA ALA A 59 2.56 -29.76 25.88
C ALA A 59 1.18 -30.33 26.27
N ASN A 60 0.71 -31.36 25.56
CA ASN A 60 -0.54 -32.06 25.88
C ASN A 60 -0.51 -32.71 27.26
N GLN A 61 0.63 -33.29 27.65
CA GLN A 61 0.77 -33.98 28.93
C GLN A 61 0.89 -33.01 30.13
N TYR A 62 1.74 -31.99 29.99
CA TYR A 62 2.18 -31.18 31.13
C TYR A 62 1.54 -29.80 31.19
N THR A 63 1.07 -29.27 30.06
CA THR A 63 0.51 -27.92 29.97
C THR A 63 -0.75 -27.87 29.08
N PRO A 64 -1.78 -28.69 29.35
CA PRO A 64 -2.93 -28.86 28.44
C PRO A 64 -3.77 -27.60 28.21
N ASN A 65 -3.63 -26.59 29.08
CA ASN A 65 -4.34 -25.31 28.98
C ASN A 65 -3.53 -24.23 28.26
N MET A 66 -2.27 -24.50 27.90
CA MET A 66 -1.36 -23.57 27.24
C MET A 66 -1.04 -24.07 25.84
N VAL A 67 -1.26 -23.25 24.82
CA VAL A 67 -0.98 -23.63 23.41
C VAL A 67 0.48 -23.35 23.06
N ILE A 68 1.17 -24.35 22.52
CA ILE A 68 2.53 -24.20 22.00
C ILE A 68 2.49 -24.07 20.48
N GLY A 69 2.97 -22.93 19.98
CA GLY A 69 2.92 -22.57 18.56
C GLY A 69 4.30 -22.30 17.95
N ILE A 70 4.30 -22.10 16.64
CA ILE A 70 5.45 -21.72 15.83
C ILE A 70 5.07 -20.56 14.91
N GLY A 71 5.93 -19.55 14.83
CA GLY A 71 5.88 -18.52 13.82
C GLY A 71 6.96 -18.75 12.78
N CYS A 72 6.59 -18.99 11.53
CA CYS A 72 7.56 -19.12 10.44
C CYS A 72 6.94 -18.75 9.08
N GLY A 73 7.77 -18.74 8.03
CA GLY A 73 7.32 -18.40 6.68
C GLY A 73 6.28 -19.39 6.15
N ALA A 74 5.13 -18.88 5.69
CA ALA A 74 4.07 -19.70 5.13
C ALA A 74 4.53 -20.48 3.89
N ASP A 75 5.31 -19.85 3.00
CA ASP A 75 5.83 -20.53 1.81
C ASP A 75 6.81 -21.65 2.16
N MET A 76 7.65 -21.47 3.19
CA MET A 76 8.55 -22.53 3.68
C MET A 76 7.75 -23.73 4.20
N TYR A 77 6.71 -23.47 5.01
CA TYR A 77 5.82 -24.51 5.51
C TYR A 77 5.10 -25.27 4.40
N VAL A 78 4.55 -24.53 3.41
CA VAL A 78 3.78 -25.10 2.31
C VAL A 78 4.65 -25.88 1.33
N ASN A 79 5.82 -25.33 0.95
CA ASN A 79 6.70 -25.97 -0.02
C ASN A 79 7.37 -27.21 0.57
N ASN A 80 7.69 -27.17 1.87
CA ASN A 80 8.23 -28.31 2.63
C ASN A 80 9.45 -28.96 1.95
N GLU A 81 10.33 -28.16 1.36
CA GLU A 81 11.45 -28.63 0.52
C GLU A 81 12.46 -29.48 1.33
N ASN A 82 12.64 -29.16 2.61
CA ASN A 82 13.54 -29.86 3.52
C ASN A 82 12.80 -30.59 4.66
N GLY A 83 11.47 -30.69 4.60
CA GLY A 83 10.65 -31.29 5.65
C GLY A 83 10.21 -30.33 6.76
N GLU A 84 10.24 -29.02 6.51
CA GLU A 84 9.87 -27.96 7.45
C GLU A 84 8.41 -28.06 7.93
N GLY A 85 7.48 -28.24 7.00
CA GLY A 85 6.05 -28.44 7.28
C GLY A 85 5.79 -29.71 8.08
N ASP A 86 6.48 -30.80 7.76
CA ASP A 86 6.38 -32.06 8.53
C ASP A 86 6.91 -31.88 9.96
N LEU A 87 8.03 -31.18 10.11
CA LEU A 87 8.63 -30.89 11.41
C LEU A 87 7.74 -29.97 12.25
N VAL A 88 7.13 -28.97 11.63
CA VAL A 88 6.12 -28.10 12.27
C VAL A 88 4.93 -28.92 12.75
N ASN A 89 4.37 -29.75 11.87
CA ASN A 89 3.22 -30.60 12.18
C ASN A 89 3.51 -31.61 13.29
N ALA A 90 4.74 -32.11 13.36
CA ALA A 90 5.18 -33.00 14.43
C ALA A 90 5.24 -32.29 15.78
N ASN A 91 5.65 -31.01 15.84
CA ASN A 91 6.03 -30.37 17.10
C ASN A 91 5.05 -29.34 17.65
N TYR A 92 4.20 -28.72 16.84
CA TYR A 92 3.42 -27.55 17.29
C TYR A 92 1.91 -27.77 17.14
N GLN A 93 1.13 -27.03 17.93
CA GLN A 93 -0.33 -27.05 17.95
C GLN A 93 -0.96 -25.84 17.24
N MET A 94 -0.14 -24.84 16.92
CA MET A 94 -0.59 -23.59 16.31
C MET A 94 0.47 -22.99 15.40
N PHE A 95 0.03 -22.38 14.30
CA PHE A 95 0.86 -21.71 13.33
C PHE A 95 0.57 -20.21 13.29
N THR A 96 1.62 -19.40 13.37
CA THR A 96 1.60 -17.96 13.14
C THR A 96 2.29 -17.66 11.80
N PRO A 97 1.59 -17.12 10.80
CA PRO A 97 2.13 -16.98 9.44
C PRO A 97 3.00 -15.74 9.27
N GLY A 98 4.19 -15.76 9.89
CA GLY A 98 5.25 -14.74 9.83
C GLY A 98 4.86 -13.41 9.18
N ASN A 99 5.24 -13.22 7.91
CA ASN A 99 4.87 -12.03 7.14
C ASN A 99 3.61 -12.19 6.28
N ALA A 100 3.15 -13.41 6.04
CA ALA A 100 2.15 -13.70 5.00
C ALA A 100 0.75 -13.15 5.28
N MET A 101 0.48 -12.74 6.53
CA MET A 101 -0.78 -12.08 6.93
C MET A 101 -0.63 -10.60 7.30
N LYS A 102 0.53 -9.99 7.02
CA LYS A 102 0.73 -8.55 7.21
C LYS A 102 0.12 -7.75 6.06
N SER A 103 -0.18 -6.48 6.32
CA SER A 103 -0.87 -5.60 5.36
C SER A 103 -0.06 -5.43 4.06
N ASP A 104 1.25 -5.21 4.13
CA ASP A 104 2.11 -5.07 2.93
C ASP A 104 2.13 -6.33 2.05
N ALA A 105 2.05 -7.52 2.63
CA ALA A 105 2.09 -8.79 1.91
C ALA A 105 0.76 -9.11 1.23
N MET A 106 -0.36 -8.70 1.82
CA MET A 106 -1.70 -9.06 1.35
C MET A 106 -2.40 -7.95 0.58
N LEU A 107 -2.22 -6.68 0.96
CA LEU A 107 -2.97 -5.56 0.40
C LEU A 107 -2.23 -5.00 -0.82
N GLY A 108 -2.88 -4.99 -1.99
CA GLY A 108 -2.37 -4.35 -3.19
C GLY A 108 -2.64 -2.84 -3.23
N ASN A 109 -2.01 -2.12 -4.15
CA ASN A 109 -2.12 -0.66 -4.23
C ASN A 109 -3.52 -0.15 -4.61
N SER A 110 -4.36 -1.01 -5.18
CA SER A 110 -5.78 -0.74 -5.44
C SER A 110 -6.70 -0.94 -4.20
N GLY A 111 -6.16 -1.45 -3.09
CA GLY A 111 -6.93 -1.89 -1.93
C GLY A 111 -7.46 -3.33 -2.05
N THR A 112 -7.13 -4.05 -3.13
CA THR A 112 -7.49 -5.47 -3.28
C THR A 112 -6.65 -6.34 -2.36
N ILE A 113 -7.27 -7.29 -1.65
CA ILE A 113 -6.58 -8.23 -0.78
C ILE A 113 -6.26 -9.53 -1.53
N ASN A 114 -4.99 -9.93 -1.53
CA ASN A 114 -4.49 -11.16 -2.12
C ASN A 114 -4.39 -12.27 -1.06
N PHE A 115 -5.24 -13.29 -1.18
CA PHE A 115 -5.28 -14.43 -0.27
C PHE A 115 -4.49 -15.65 -0.74
N ALA A 116 -3.78 -15.59 -1.87
CA ALA A 116 -3.20 -16.78 -2.49
C ALA A 116 -2.26 -17.58 -1.58
N THR A 117 -1.35 -16.90 -0.85
CA THR A 117 -0.43 -17.56 0.09
C THR A 117 -1.16 -18.09 1.32
N VAL A 118 -2.11 -17.32 1.87
CA VAL A 118 -2.92 -17.72 3.03
C VAL A 118 -3.78 -18.95 2.72
N ASP A 119 -4.35 -19.01 1.51
CA ASP A 119 -5.15 -20.15 1.06
C ASP A 119 -4.33 -21.44 0.96
N LYS A 120 -3.11 -21.33 0.42
CA LYS A 120 -2.19 -22.47 0.36
C LYS A 120 -1.80 -22.95 1.77
N LEU A 121 -1.55 -22.01 2.68
CA LEU A 121 -1.25 -22.34 4.08
C LEU A 121 -2.42 -23.08 4.74
N ILE A 122 -3.64 -22.53 4.65
CA ILE A 122 -4.84 -23.14 5.24
C ILE A 122 -5.07 -24.55 4.69
N ALA A 123 -4.85 -24.75 3.39
CA ALA A 123 -4.98 -26.06 2.76
C ALA A 123 -3.89 -27.07 3.19
N ALA A 124 -2.69 -26.59 3.55
CA ALA A 124 -1.58 -27.43 3.97
C ALA A 124 -1.64 -27.81 5.47
N MET A 125 -2.31 -27.00 6.30
CA MET A 125 -2.43 -27.27 7.73
C MET A 125 -3.25 -28.53 8.03
N PRO A 126 -2.77 -29.45 8.89
CA PRO A 126 -3.53 -30.63 9.28
C PRO A 126 -4.71 -30.25 10.19
N GLU A 127 -5.70 -31.13 10.26
CA GLU A 127 -6.83 -30.98 11.18
C GLU A 127 -6.35 -30.78 12.63
N GLY A 128 -6.90 -29.78 13.31
CA GLY A 128 -6.55 -29.44 14.69
C GLY A 128 -5.37 -28.48 14.85
N MET A 129 -4.60 -28.20 13.79
CA MET A 129 -3.63 -27.09 13.80
C MET A 129 -4.38 -25.76 13.86
N LYS A 130 -4.08 -24.96 14.88
CA LYS A 130 -4.71 -23.63 15.07
C LYS A 130 -3.99 -22.58 14.22
N LEU A 131 -4.72 -21.58 13.76
CA LEU A 131 -4.15 -20.38 13.12
C LEU A 131 -4.11 -19.22 14.13
N TYR A 132 -3.01 -18.49 14.18
CA TYR A 132 -2.90 -17.22 14.91
C TYR A 132 -2.60 -16.09 13.93
N GLY A 133 -3.40 -15.02 13.96
CA GLY A 133 -3.22 -13.89 13.06
C GLY A 133 -2.17 -12.90 13.54
N HIS A 134 -1.23 -12.55 12.68
CA HIS A 134 -0.14 -11.62 12.98
C HIS A 134 0.17 -10.80 11.71
N ASN A 135 -0.36 -9.58 11.56
CA ASN A 135 -1.19 -8.79 12.46
C ASN A 135 -2.14 -7.89 11.64
N PHE A 136 -3.09 -7.19 12.27
CA PHE A 136 -3.94 -6.23 11.53
C PHE A 136 -3.29 -4.86 11.35
N PHE A 137 -2.84 -4.25 12.45
CA PHE A 137 -2.30 -2.90 12.46
C PHE A 137 -0.91 -2.88 13.09
N TRP A 138 0.05 -2.39 12.33
CA TRP A 138 1.43 -2.17 12.77
C TRP A 138 1.95 -0.86 12.18
N HIS A 139 3.06 -0.38 12.70
CA HIS A 139 3.68 0.86 12.24
C HIS A 139 4.60 0.65 11.04
N THR A 140 5.03 -0.59 10.77
CA THR A 140 5.76 -1.00 9.57
C THR A 140 5.00 -2.09 8.83
N GLN A 141 5.47 -2.46 7.63
CA GLN A 141 4.85 -3.50 6.81
C GLN A 141 3.36 -3.24 6.52
N GLN A 142 3.04 -1.96 6.27
CA GLN A 142 1.75 -1.50 5.81
C GLN A 142 1.84 -1.13 4.33
N ASN A 143 0.77 -1.35 3.55
CA ASN A 143 0.75 -0.84 2.17
C ASN A 143 0.61 0.69 2.18
N GLN A 144 1.76 1.37 2.30
CA GLN A 144 1.85 2.83 2.39
C GLN A 144 1.35 3.51 1.12
N SER A 145 1.57 2.92 -0.06
CA SER A 145 1.13 3.49 -1.36
C SER A 145 -0.39 3.59 -1.45
N TYR A 146 -1.10 2.50 -1.14
CA TYR A 146 -2.55 2.48 -1.07
C TYR A 146 -3.08 3.48 -0.05
N LEU A 147 -2.60 3.42 1.19
CA LEU A 147 -3.08 4.28 2.27
C LEU A 147 -2.81 5.76 1.99
N LYS A 148 -1.65 6.10 1.41
CA LYS A 148 -1.33 7.45 0.95
C LYS A 148 -2.28 7.91 -0.14
N SER A 149 -2.61 7.06 -1.12
CA SER A 149 -3.52 7.40 -2.23
C SER A 149 -4.92 7.81 -1.75
N LEU A 150 -5.39 7.22 -0.65
CA LEU A 150 -6.71 7.53 -0.08
C LEU A 150 -6.79 8.94 0.49
N ILE A 151 -5.67 9.44 1.02
CA ILE A 151 -5.59 10.76 1.69
C ILE A 151 -4.87 11.81 0.87
N ALA A 152 -4.28 11.42 -0.27
CA ALA A 152 -3.55 12.32 -1.15
C ALA A 152 -4.47 13.46 -1.61
N PRO A 153 -3.93 14.69 -1.68
CA PRO A 153 -4.69 15.82 -2.18
C PRO A 153 -4.92 15.69 -3.68
N THR A 154 -6.01 16.29 -4.17
CA THR A 154 -6.35 16.23 -5.59
C THR A 154 -5.51 17.24 -6.35
N LEU A 155 -4.75 16.77 -7.35
CA LEU A 155 -4.06 17.65 -8.28
C LEU A 155 -5.09 18.35 -9.18
N VAL A 156 -5.12 19.68 -9.12
CA VAL A 156 -5.86 20.53 -10.06
C VAL A 156 -4.86 21.12 -11.03
N VAL A 157 -5.14 20.97 -12.32
CA VAL A 157 -4.37 21.62 -13.38
C VAL A 157 -5.29 22.58 -14.12
N GLU A 158 -4.99 23.86 -13.99
CA GLU A 158 -5.58 24.89 -14.84
C GLU A 158 -4.80 24.92 -16.15
N SER A 159 -5.42 24.48 -17.24
CA SER A 159 -4.86 24.50 -18.59
C SER A 159 -5.61 25.48 -19.49
N SER A 160 -4.93 26.07 -20.46
CA SER A 160 -5.52 26.80 -21.60
C SER A 160 -5.91 25.86 -22.76
N SER A 161 -5.53 24.59 -22.66
CA SER A 161 -5.85 23.51 -23.60
C SER A 161 -6.98 22.63 -23.06
N ASP A 162 -7.57 21.83 -23.94
CA ASP A 162 -8.47 20.75 -23.57
C ASP A 162 -7.75 19.60 -22.84
N ILE A 163 -6.42 19.65 -22.72
CA ILE A 163 -5.63 18.71 -21.90
C ILE A 163 -5.21 19.41 -20.60
N GLN A 164 -5.62 18.85 -19.46
CA GLN A 164 -5.17 19.21 -18.12
C GLN A 164 -3.74 18.69 -17.88
N THR A 165 -2.77 19.40 -18.45
CA THR A 165 -1.36 19.04 -18.48
C THR A 165 -0.70 18.91 -17.10
N ILE A 166 -0.35 17.68 -16.70
CA ILE A 166 0.36 17.35 -15.45
C ILE A 166 1.90 17.43 -15.58
N ILE A 167 2.41 17.77 -16.78
CA ILE A 167 3.83 17.96 -17.05
C ILE A 167 4.24 19.44 -16.92
N LYS A 168 5.51 19.67 -16.63
CA LYS A 168 6.12 20.99 -16.42
C LYS A 168 6.89 21.43 -17.65
N ASN A 169 6.81 22.71 -18.01
CA ASN A 169 7.65 23.33 -19.04
C ASN A 169 7.60 22.56 -20.38
N GLY A 170 6.40 22.22 -20.86
CA GLY A 170 6.21 21.54 -22.14
C GLY A 170 6.20 22.47 -23.35
N ASP A 171 6.02 23.78 -23.13
CA ASP A 171 6.11 24.86 -24.12
C ASP A 171 7.54 25.43 -24.27
N PHE A 172 8.43 25.14 -23.33
CA PHE A 172 9.85 25.56 -23.32
C PHE A 172 10.10 27.08 -23.35
N GLU A 173 9.09 27.91 -23.17
CA GLU A 173 9.18 29.38 -23.29
C GLU A 173 10.07 30.05 -22.23
N LYS A 174 10.51 29.29 -21.22
CA LYS A 174 11.57 29.71 -20.29
C LYS A 174 12.96 29.77 -20.94
N GLY A 175 13.12 29.21 -22.14
CA GLY A 175 14.40 29.06 -22.80
C GLY A 175 15.29 27.97 -22.18
N ASP A 176 14.70 27.08 -21.39
CA ASP A 176 15.38 25.96 -20.74
C ASP A 176 14.57 24.68 -20.79
N LYS A 177 15.21 23.57 -20.43
CA LYS A 177 14.62 22.23 -20.31
C LYS A 177 14.79 21.67 -18.89
N SER A 178 14.84 22.52 -17.86
CA SER A 178 15.21 22.15 -16.48
C SER A 178 14.34 21.05 -15.88
N SER A 179 13.05 21.00 -16.24
CA SER A 179 12.12 19.93 -15.85
C SER A 179 12.22 18.66 -16.70
N TRP A 180 13.14 18.59 -17.67
CA TRP A 180 13.26 17.48 -18.62
C TRP A 180 14.68 16.91 -18.67
N SER A 181 14.76 15.58 -18.64
CA SER A 181 16.00 14.84 -18.74
C SER A 181 16.14 14.17 -20.11
N SER A 182 17.38 13.86 -20.51
CA SER A 182 17.64 13.15 -21.76
C SER A 182 18.88 12.30 -21.64
N TRP A 183 18.88 11.13 -22.27
CA TRP A 183 20.05 10.25 -22.30
C TRP A 183 20.02 9.29 -23.48
N GLY A 184 21.16 8.62 -23.66
CA GLY A 184 21.30 7.53 -24.62
C GLY A 184 21.88 7.98 -25.96
N ASN A 185 22.44 7.01 -26.69
CA ASN A 185 23.01 7.12 -28.04
C ASN A 185 23.95 8.31 -28.34
N ASN A 186 24.59 8.89 -27.32
CA ASN A 186 25.31 10.17 -27.41
C ASN A 186 24.45 11.32 -27.98
N SER A 187 23.14 11.24 -27.78
CA SER A 187 22.20 12.28 -28.21
C SER A 187 22.43 13.58 -27.45
N THR A 188 22.12 14.71 -28.09
CA THR A 188 22.11 16.02 -27.43
C THR A 188 20.70 16.60 -27.44
N THR A 189 20.37 17.41 -26.42
CA THR A 189 19.07 18.08 -26.31
C THR A 189 19.26 19.52 -25.82
N GLU A 190 18.56 20.47 -26.43
CA GLU A 190 18.60 21.88 -26.04
C GLU A 190 17.25 22.57 -26.26
N ALA A 191 16.87 23.47 -25.35
CA ALA A 191 15.79 24.41 -25.61
C ALA A 191 16.35 25.58 -26.42
N CYS A 192 15.80 25.86 -27.60
CA CYS A 192 16.35 26.88 -28.50
C CYS A 192 15.28 27.50 -29.42
N ALA A 193 15.55 28.72 -29.89
CA ALA A 193 14.62 29.48 -30.73
C ALA A 193 14.37 28.84 -32.11
N GLU A 194 15.34 28.09 -32.63
CA GLU A 194 15.19 27.33 -33.89
C GLU A 194 14.11 26.24 -33.79
N ALA A 195 13.88 25.73 -32.58
CA ALA A 195 12.90 24.69 -32.31
C ALA A 195 11.50 25.23 -32.03
N ALA A 196 11.31 26.55 -31.98
CA ALA A 196 10.00 27.15 -31.74
C ALA A 196 9.06 26.92 -32.92
N LYS A 197 7.93 26.25 -32.68
CA LYS A 197 6.79 26.24 -33.59
C LYS A 197 5.90 27.44 -33.34
N GLU A 198 5.72 27.79 -32.07
CA GLU A 198 5.00 28.97 -31.57
C GLU A 198 5.79 29.58 -30.40
N GLY A 199 5.66 30.88 -30.16
CA GLY A 199 6.44 31.54 -29.11
C GLY A 199 7.91 31.76 -29.49
N SER A 200 8.79 31.64 -28.50
CA SER A 200 10.19 32.04 -28.56
C SER A 200 11.16 30.85 -28.53
N TYR A 201 10.75 29.71 -27.97
CA TYR A 201 11.60 28.54 -27.78
C TYR A 201 10.81 27.24 -28.00
N GLY A 202 11.49 26.21 -28.49
CA GLY A 202 11.04 24.82 -28.41
C GLY A 202 12.23 23.95 -27.98
N VAL A 203 12.11 22.63 -28.08
CA VAL A 203 13.24 21.72 -27.80
C VAL A 203 13.74 21.02 -29.07
N LYS A 204 15.06 21.05 -29.26
CA LYS A 204 15.76 20.31 -30.31
C LYS A 204 16.42 19.07 -29.72
N LEU A 205 16.16 17.91 -30.31
CA LEU A 205 16.75 16.62 -29.98
C LEU A 205 17.61 16.16 -31.16
N VAL A 206 18.87 15.81 -30.93
CA VAL A 206 19.77 15.32 -31.98
C VAL A 206 20.17 13.89 -31.65
N ASN A 207 19.80 12.95 -32.51
CA ASN A 207 20.30 11.59 -32.47
C ASN A 207 21.42 11.42 -33.51
N PRO A 208 22.69 11.24 -33.11
CA PRO A 208 23.81 11.32 -34.04
C PRO A 208 24.00 10.07 -34.93
N LYS A 209 23.35 8.95 -34.60
CA LYS A 209 23.49 7.67 -35.31
C LYS A 209 22.27 6.78 -35.13
N ASP A 210 22.06 5.85 -36.05
CA ASP A 210 20.98 4.87 -35.96
C ASP A 210 21.15 3.96 -34.73
N GLY A 211 20.02 3.59 -34.14
CA GLY A 211 19.91 2.60 -33.08
C GLY A 211 19.15 1.37 -33.57
N ASP A 212 19.30 0.24 -32.89
CA ASP A 212 18.48 -0.95 -33.10
C ASP A 212 17.02 -0.76 -32.62
N ASP A 213 16.76 0.20 -31.74
CA ASP A 213 15.43 0.50 -31.18
C ASP A 213 15.25 1.99 -30.81
N PHE A 214 13.99 2.39 -30.60
CA PHE A 214 13.58 3.76 -30.26
C PHE A 214 14.16 4.23 -28.93
N TYR A 215 14.17 3.38 -27.90
CA TYR A 215 14.58 3.76 -26.54
C TYR A 215 16.09 4.00 -26.38
N LYS A 216 16.88 3.84 -27.46
CA LYS A 216 18.33 4.09 -27.43
C LYS A 216 18.68 5.55 -27.17
N ALA A 217 17.79 6.48 -27.49
CA ALA A 217 17.83 7.87 -27.05
C ALA A 217 16.44 8.26 -26.53
N GLN A 218 16.39 8.85 -25.34
CA GLN A 218 15.12 9.16 -24.65
C GLN A 218 15.13 10.61 -24.17
N PHE A 219 13.99 11.27 -24.30
CA PHE A 219 13.69 12.56 -23.72
C PHE A 219 12.51 12.39 -22.76
N VAL A 220 12.70 12.70 -21.49
CA VAL A 220 11.79 12.27 -20.43
C VAL A 220 11.46 13.39 -19.45
N GLN A 221 10.34 13.21 -18.76
CA GLN A 221 10.04 13.95 -17.54
C GLN A 221 9.47 13.01 -16.48
N ASP A 222 10.03 13.10 -15.28
CA ASP A 222 9.49 12.45 -14.08
C ASP A 222 8.29 13.25 -13.58
N LEU A 223 7.23 12.54 -13.21
CA LEU A 223 5.99 13.10 -12.71
C LEU A 223 6.01 13.18 -11.19
N ASP A 224 5.34 14.17 -10.62
CA ASP A 224 5.25 14.34 -9.17
C ASP A 224 4.43 13.21 -8.50
N ASN A 225 3.50 12.59 -9.25
CA ASN A 225 2.65 11.49 -8.79
C ASN A 225 2.67 10.31 -9.77
N VAL A 226 2.31 9.14 -9.25
CA VAL A 226 2.04 7.95 -10.07
C VAL A 226 0.75 8.11 -10.87
N LEU A 227 0.71 7.55 -12.07
CA LEU A 227 -0.48 7.48 -12.91
C LEU A 227 -1.47 6.46 -12.33
N GLU A 228 -2.75 6.81 -12.35
CA GLU A 228 -3.81 5.94 -11.83
C GLU A 228 -4.11 4.80 -12.82
N VAL A 229 -4.04 3.55 -12.36
CA VAL A 229 -4.39 2.38 -13.17
C VAL A 229 -5.85 2.46 -13.61
N GLY A 230 -6.10 2.15 -14.88
CA GLY A 230 -7.42 2.24 -15.52
C GLY A 230 -7.78 3.64 -16.02
N LYS A 231 -6.99 4.67 -15.70
CA LYS A 231 -7.24 6.05 -16.12
C LYS A 231 -6.61 6.34 -17.48
N THR A 232 -7.35 7.10 -18.30
CA THR A 232 -6.89 7.54 -19.63
C THR A 232 -6.31 8.94 -19.56
N TYR A 233 -5.09 9.07 -20.09
CA TYR A 233 -4.34 10.31 -20.26
C TYR A 233 -4.11 10.55 -21.75
N THR A 234 -4.03 11.80 -22.16
CA THR A 234 -3.72 12.20 -23.54
C THR A 234 -2.37 12.88 -23.57
N ILE A 235 -1.48 12.42 -24.46
CA ILE A 235 -0.30 13.18 -24.87
C ILE A 235 -0.61 13.94 -26.15
N ARG A 236 -0.24 15.22 -26.22
CA ARG A 236 -0.25 16.02 -27.45
C ARG A 236 1.05 16.79 -27.57
N PHE A 237 1.62 16.86 -28.77
CA PHE A 237 2.79 17.67 -29.02
C PHE A 237 2.90 18.04 -30.50
N GLN A 238 3.67 19.07 -30.80
CA GLN A 238 4.04 19.43 -32.16
C GLN A 238 5.44 18.89 -32.44
N ALA A 239 5.65 18.28 -33.60
CA ALA A 239 6.94 17.73 -34.00
C ALA A 239 7.24 17.93 -35.48
N LYS A 240 8.53 18.05 -35.79
CA LYS A 240 9.11 17.83 -37.13
C LYS A 240 10.49 17.18 -37.01
N SER A 241 10.97 16.56 -38.07
CA SER A 241 12.31 15.95 -38.13
C SER A 241 13.09 16.43 -39.35
N SER A 242 14.43 16.36 -39.29
CA SER A 242 15.30 16.54 -40.45
C SER A 242 15.19 15.39 -41.46
N VAL A 243 14.61 14.25 -41.08
CA VAL A 243 14.43 13.07 -41.92
C VAL A 243 12.94 12.81 -42.13
N ALA A 244 12.52 12.68 -43.38
CA ALA A 244 11.14 12.35 -43.71
C ALA A 244 10.82 10.89 -43.35
N GLY A 245 9.74 10.67 -42.61
CA GLY A 245 9.34 9.33 -42.18
C GLY A 245 10.07 8.85 -40.92
N GLU A 246 10.72 9.76 -40.18
CA GLU A 246 11.23 9.49 -38.84
C GLU A 246 10.12 8.98 -37.92
N VAL A 247 10.46 8.16 -36.93
CA VAL A 247 9.48 7.60 -36.01
C VAL A 247 9.87 7.87 -34.56
N LEU A 248 9.05 8.68 -33.89
CA LEU A 248 9.11 8.90 -32.45
C LEU A 248 8.26 7.85 -31.75
N GLN A 249 8.59 7.50 -30.51
CA GLN A 249 7.74 6.60 -29.73
C GLN A 249 7.44 7.19 -28.34
N PHE A 250 6.18 7.31 -28.00
CA PHE A 250 5.73 7.58 -26.63
C PHE A 250 5.79 6.31 -25.79
N ALA A 251 6.14 6.44 -24.51
CA ALA A 251 5.96 5.43 -23.48
C ALA A 251 5.81 6.07 -22.10
N THR A 252 5.23 5.33 -21.15
CA THR A 252 5.33 5.62 -19.72
C THR A 252 6.30 4.63 -19.07
N GLN A 253 6.95 5.06 -17.98
CA GLN A 253 7.92 4.24 -17.25
C GLN A 253 7.81 4.45 -15.73
N ASN A 254 8.28 3.48 -14.97
CA ASN A 254 8.70 3.63 -13.58
C ASN A 254 10.16 4.13 -13.56
N ASN A 255 10.41 5.26 -12.92
CA ASN A 255 11.72 5.90 -12.89
C ASN A 255 12.81 5.14 -12.10
N LYS A 256 12.42 4.19 -11.24
CA LYS A 256 13.33 3.36 -10.45
C LYS A 256 13.66 2.03 -11.13
N THR A 257 12.66 1.36 -11.71
CA THR A 257 12.81 0.01 -12.28
C THR A 257 12.96 -0.01 -13.80
N ASN A 258 12.65 1.10 -14.48
CA ASN A 258 12.56 1.21 -15.94
C ASN A 258 11.49 0.30 -16.59
N ALA A 259 10.61 -0.32 -15.79
CA ALA A 259 9.44 -1.00 -16.32
C ALA A 259 8.56 0.02 -17.06
N GLY A 260 8.21 -0.26 -18.32
CA GLY A 260 7.41 0.65 -19.14
C GLY A 260 6.17 0.02 -19.75
N GLU A 261 5.28 0.88 -20.22
CA GLU A 261 4.07 0.54 -20.99
C GLU A 261 3.64 1.71 -21.89
N GLY A 262 2.47 1.60 -22.52
CA GLY A 262 1.90 2.69 -23.34
C GLY A 262 2.64 2.97 -24.64
N TYR A 263 3.47 2.03 -25.11
CA TYR A 263 4.30 2.20 -26.30
C TYR A 263 3.48 2.52 -27.54
N HIS A 264 3.67 3.71 -28.10
CA HIS A 264 2.98 4.16 -29.31
C HIS A 264 3.92 4.93 -30.23
N ALA A 265 3.94 4.55 -31.51
CA ALA A 265 4.86 5.10 -32.50
C ALA A 265 4.18 6.14 -33.40
N PHE A 266 4.84 7.28 -33.61
CA PHE A 266 4.37 8.38 -34.44
C PHE A 266 5.33 8.59 -35.60
N THR A 267 4.81 8.61 -36.83
CA THR A 267 5.61 8.99 -37.99
C THR A 267 5.60 10.51 -38.15
N VAL A 268 6.78 11.12 -38.24
CA VAL A 268 6.96 12.56 -38.40
C VAL A 268 7.69 12.88 -39.71
N GLY A 269 7.28 14.00 -40.32
CA GLY A 269 7.87 14.50 -41.54
C GLY A 269 8.79 15.69 -41.29
N THR A 270 9.20 16.34 -42.38
CA THR A 270 9.98 17.58 -42.35
C THR A 270 9.14 18.82 -42.02
N ASP A 271 7.82 18.72 -42.19
CA ASP A 271 6.87 19.75 -41.80
C ASP A 271 6.36 19.53 -40.38
N TRP A 272 6.00 20.61 -39.71
CA TRP A 272 5.41 20.55 -38.39
C TRP A 272 4.05 19.85 -38.42
N THR A 273 3.93 18.82 -37.59
CA THR A 273 2.68 18.07 -37.37
C THR A 273 2.29 18.11 -35.90
N THR A 274 1.01 18.29 -35.62
CA THR A 274 0.44 18.05 -34.29
C THR A 274 0.10 16.59 -34.16
N ILE A 275 0.61 15.97 -33.10
CA ILE A 275 0.44 14.57 -32.76
C ILE A 275 -0.36 14.49 -31.48
N GLU A 276 -1.29 13.55 -31.41
CA GLU A 276 -2.10 13.29 -30.23
C GLU A 276 -2.31 11.79 -30.06
N TYR A 277 -2.26 11.31 -28.82
CA TYR A 277 -2.50 9.91 -28.47
C TYR A 277 -3.12 9.77 -27.08
N ASP A 278 -4.19 8.97 -27.02
CA ASP A 278 -4.84 8.57 -25.77
C ASP A 278 -4.25 7.26 -25.26
N TYR A 279 -3.77 7.29 -24.01
CA TYR A 279 -3.10 6.22 -23.31
C TYR A 279 -3.85 5.89 -22.02
N THR A 280 -4.26 4.62 -21.85
CA THR A 280 -4.81 4.12 -20.58
C THR A 280 -3.71 3.42 -19.80
N CYS A 281 -3.50 3.84 -18.54
CA CYS A 281 -2.51 3.25 -17.65
C CYS A 281 -2.96 1.85 -17.19
N ASN A 282 -2.11 0.81 -17.36
CA ASN A 282 -2.46 -0.57 -17.00
C ASN A 282 -1.54 -1.15 -15.93
N LYS A 283 -0.42 -0.48 -15.62
CA LYS A 283 0.55 -0.91 -14.61
C LYS A 283 0.59 0.07 -13.46
N GLU A 284 0.82 -0.49 -12.28
CA GLU A 284 1.09 0.30 -11.08
C GLU A 284 2.46 1.01 -11.18
N ASP A 285 2.64 2.04 -10.35
CA ASP A 285 3.89 2.78 -10.16
C ASP A 285 4.48 3.47 -11.41
N MET A 286 3.69 3.73 -12.45
CA MET A 286 4.12 4.53 -13.61
C MET A 286 4.23 6.01 -13.21
N ASN A 287 5.42 6.60 -13.31
CA ASN A 287 5.69 7.97 -12.84
C ASN A 287 6.65 8.77 -13.75
N ARG A 288 6.80 8.37 -15.01
CA ARG A 288 7.63 9.04 -16.01
C ARG A 288 6.98 8.96 -17.37
N ILE A 289 7.05 10.04 -18.15
CA ILE A 289 6.77 10.03 -19.59
C ILE A 289 8.06 10.04 -20.40
N CYS A 290 8.04 9.34 -21.54
CA CYS A 290 9.19 9.21 -22.44
C CYS A 290 8.78 9.52 -23.89
N ILE A 291 9.59 10.33 -24.56
CA ILE A 291 9.63 10.45 -26.02
C ILE A 291 10.95 9.83 -26.48
N ASN A 292 10.85 8.65 -27.07
CA ASN A 292 11.96 7.85 -27.55
C ASN A 292 12.27 8.20 -29.01
N PHE A 293 13.55 8.41 -29.34
CA PHE A 293 13.99 8.94 -30.63
C PHE A 293 15.33 8.36 -31.13
N GLY A 294 15.73 7.21 -30.60
CA GLY A 294 17.05 6.62 -30.84
C GLY A 294 17.20 5.78 -32.11
N LYS A 295 16.11 5.48 -32.83
CA LYS A 295 16.14 4.48 -33.91
C LYS A 295 16.84 4.97 -35.17
N VAL A 296 16.59 6.22 -35.57
CA VAL A 296 17.14 6.80 -36.80
C VAL A 296 17.94 8.05 -36.46
N ALA A 297 19.08 8.23 -37.13
CA ALA A 297 19.92 9.40 -37.01
C ALA A 297 19.20 10.63 -37.60
N SER A 298 18.76 11.53 -36.73
CA SER A 298 18.01 12.72 -37.14
C SER A 298 18.07 13.83 -36.10
N THR A 299 17.70 15.03 -36.54
CA THR A 299 17.40 16.17 -35.67
C THR A 299 15.88 16.32 -35.60
N ILE A 300 15.33 16.22 -34.41
CA ILE A 300 13.90 16.36 -34.14
C ILE A 300 13.68 17.67 -33.39
N TYR A 301 12.63 18.38 -33.78
CA TYR A 301 12.19 19.59 -33.11
C TYR A 301 10.81 19.30 -32.51
N LEU A 302 10.66 19.53 -31.22
CA LEU A 302 9.40 19.37 -30.49
C LEU A 302 9.01 20.71 -29.86
N ASP A 303 7.71 20.92 -29.76
CA ASP A 303 7.16 22.09 -29.10
C ASP A 303 5.75 21.77 -28.56
N ASN A 304 5.28 22.56 -27.58
CA ASN A 304 3.95 22.49 -26.99
C ASN A 304 3.54 21.08 -26.56
N ILE A 305 4.39 20.43 -25.75
CA ILE A 305 4.12 19.11 -25.20
C ILE A 305 3.12 19.24 -24.06
N GLU A 306 2.03 18.50 -24.17
CA GLU A 306 0.94 18.38 -23.22
C GLU A 306 0.79 16.91 -22.84
N PHE A 307 0.62 16.62 -21.57
CA PHE A 307 0.30 15.27 -21.10
C PHE A 307 -0.56 15.37 -19.87
N GLY A 308 -1.76 14.78 -19.89
CA GLY A 308 -2.70 14.90 -18.79
C GLY A 308 -4.09 14.36 -19.11
N ILE A 309 -5.09 14.72 -18.32
CA ILE A 309 -6.47 14.30 -18.56
C ILE A 309 -7.09 15.25 -19.60
N LYS A 310 -7.66 14.69 -20.66
CA LYS A 310 -8.37 15.48 -21.65
C LYS A 310 -9.79 15.78 -21.18
N GLU A 311 -10.11 17.05 -21.00
CA GLU A 311 -11.49 17.52 -20.87
C GLU A 311 -12.19 17.39 -22.22
N VAL A 312 -13.13 16.47 -22.30
CA VAL A 312 -13.99 16.34 -23.47
C VAL A 312 -15.17 17.30 -23.30
N ASP A 313 -15.29 18.27 -24.20
CA ASP A 313 -16.48 19.12 -24.25
C ASP A 313 -17.74 18.25 -24.38
N PRO A 314 -18.74 18.40 -23.50
CA PRO A 314 -19.91 17.55 -23.46
C PRO A 314 -20.88 17.82 -24.63
N MET A 315 -20.62 18.87 -25.42
CA MET A 315 -21.39 19.27 -26.58
C MET A 315 -20.48 19.68 -27.75
N ASP A 316 -21.06 19.75 -28.94
CA ASP A 316 -20.46 20.49 -30.05
C ASP A 316 -20.97 21.94 -29.99
N ASN A 317 -20.05 22.88 -29.74
CA ASN A 317 -20.41 24.30 -29.63
C ASN A 317 -20.86 24.84 -30.99
N VAL A 318 -22.06 25.44 -31.04
CA VAL A 318 -22.62 26.07 -32.23
C VAL A 318 -22.36 27.58 -32.28
N LEU A 319 -21.80 28.16 -31.22
CA LEU A 319 -21.40 29.56 -31.15
C LEU A 319 -19.97 29.74 -31.69
N ALA A 320 -19.70 30.84 -32.38
CA ALA A 320 -18.41 31.10 -33.01
C ALA A 320 -18.02 32.59 -32.95
N GLY A 321 -16.71 32.87 -32.93
CA GLY A 321 -16.18 34.22 -32.78
C GLY A 321 -16.72 34.92 -31.54
N ASP A 322 -17.10 36.18 -31.68
CA ASP A 322 -17.61 37.01 -30.58
C ASP A 322 -18.95 36.53 -29.97
N ASP A 323 -19.62 35.51 -30.55
CA ASP A 323 -20.73 34.85 -29.88
C ASP A 323 -20.29 33.87 -28.78
N TYR A 324 -19.02 33.45 -28.81
CA TYR A 324 -18.40 32.48 -27.92
C TYR A 324 -17.35 33.13 -27.01
N ASP A 325 -16.33 33.76 -27.58
CA ASP A 325 -15.13 34.22 -26.86
C ASP A 325 -15.00 35.74 -26.71
N PHE A 326 -15.81 36.52 -27.41
CA PHE A 326 -15.79 38.00 -27.39
C PHE A 326 -14.46 38.67 -27.78
N GLU A 327 -13.49 37.91 -28.30
CA GLU A 327 -12.11 38.39 -28.50
C GLU A 327 -11.98 39.49 -29.57
N GLY A 328 -12.98 39.63 -30.45
CA GLY A 328 -13.13 40.73 -31.40
C GLY A 328 -13.56 42.06 -30.77
N GLY A 329 -13.86 42.10 -29.46
CA GLY A 329 -14.24 43.32 -28.75
C GLY A 329 -15.71 43.71 -28.91
N THR A 330 -16.56 42.80 -29.39
CA THR A 330 -18.01 43.02 -29.50
C THR A 330 -18.77 41.96 -28.70
N THR A 331 -20.07 42.19 -28.45
CA THR A 331 -20.95 41.18 -27.85
C THR A 331 -21.46 40.17 -28.89
N GLY A 332 -20.85 40.14 -30.07
CA GLY A 332 -21.33 39.35 -31.21
C GLY A 332 -22.78 39.69 -31.55
N SER A 333 -23.58 38.65 -31.74
CA SER A 333 -25.03 38.68 -31.96
C SER A 333 -25.86 38.57 -30.67
N TRP A 334 -25.22 38.62 -29.49
CA TRP A 334 -25.94 38.69 -28.24
C TRP A 334 -26.67 40.03 -28.10
N MET A 335 -27.97 39.95 -27.86
CA MET A 335 -28.82 41.10 -27.58
C MET A 335 -28.95 41.31 -26.07
N SER A 336 -29.41 42.49 -25.65
CA SER A 336 -29.69 42.74 -24.25
C SER A 336 -30.95 43.56 -24.02
N TRP A 337 -31.78 43.16 -23.05
CA TRP A 337 -33.09 43.78 -22.76
C TRP A 337 -33.28 44.05 -21.26
N GLY A 338 -34.37 44.73 -20.92
CA GLY A 338 -34.82 44.94 -19.54
C GLY A 338 -34.59 46.35 -18.99
N SER A 339 -35.47 46.76 -18.06
CA SER A 339 -35.47 48.11 -17.46
C SER A 339 -34.34 48.32 -16.44
N ASN A 340 -33.91 47.25 -15.75
CA ASN A 340 -32.82 47.27 -14.76
C ASN A 340 -31.43 47.07 -15.38
N LYS A 341 -31.34 46.86 -16.70
CA LYS A 341 -30.05 46.81 -17.41
C LYS A 341 -29.44 48.21 -17.45
N GLU A 342 -28.26 48.38 -16.87
CA GLU A 342 -27.44 49.60 -17.01
C GLU A 342 -26.62 49.54 -18.30
N SER A 343 -25.81 48.49 -18.47
CA SER A 343 -24.98 48.28 -19.67
C SER A 343 -24.71 46.78 -19.92
N VAL A 344 -24.44 46.47 -21.19
CA VAL A 344 -23.90 45.18 -21.64
C VAL A 344 -22.83 45.49 -22.69
N THR A 345 -21.57 45.21 -22.36
CA THR A 345 -20.38 45.63 -23.14
C THR A 345 -19.34 44.51 -23.19
N ALA A 346 -18.58 44.41 -24.27
CA ALA A 346 -17.41 43.55 -24.33
C ALA A 346 -16.17 44.36 -23.94
N GLU A 347 -15.46 43.94 -22.90
CA GLU A 347 -14.38 44.72 -22.29
C GLU A 347 -13.10 43.90 -22.12
N LYS A 348 -11.98 44.45 -22.61
CA LYS A 348 -10.66 43.82 -22.48
C LYS A 348 -10.22 43.78 -21.02
N GLY A 349 -9.69 42.64 -20.58
CA GLY A 349 -9.27 42.41 -19.20
C GLY A 349 -10.42 42.02 -18.27
N MET A 350 -11.66 41.99 -18.78
CA MET A 350 -12.85 41.60 -18.03
C MET A 350 -13.31 40.18 -18.34
N GLY A 351 -12.66 39.47 -19.26
CA GLY A 351 -12.92 38.06 -19.55
C GLY A 351 -12.07 37.11 -18.71
N TYR A 352 -12.34 35.81 -18.87
CA TYR A 352 -11.66 34.74 -18.15
C TYR A 352 -10.19 34.68 -18.58
N LYS A 353 -9.27 34.65 -17.61
CA LYS A 353 -7.81 34.79 -17.86
C LYS A 353 -7.43 36.13 -18.52
N GLU A 354 -8.10 37.21 -18.12
CA GLU A 354 -7.83 38.60 -18.56
C GLU A 354 -8.06 38.83 -20.08
N SER A 355 -8.83 37.95 -20.70
CA SER A 355 -9.33 38.05 -22.08
C SER A 355 -10.34 39.20 -22.22
N VAL A 356 -10.93 39.34 -23.40
CA VAL A 356 -12.14 40.14 -23.58
C VAL A 356 -13.33 39.33 -23.08
N GLY A 357 -14.19 39.92 -22.26
CA GLY A 357 -15.41 39.25 -21.78
C GLY A 357 -16.61 40.18 -21.82
N VAL A 358 -17.81 39.61 -21.76
CA VAL A 358 -19.03 40.41 -21.67
C VAL A 358 -19.31 40.82 -20.23
N VAL A 359 -19.45 42.13 -20.02
CA VAL A 359 -19.75 42.76 -18.73
C VAL A 359 -21.23 43.11 -18.70
N LEU A 360 -21.96 42.52 -17.75
CA LEU A 360 -23.39 42.72 -17.53
C LEU A 360 -23.59 43.56 -16.27
N LYS A 361 -24.14 44.76 -16.41
CA LYS A 361 -24.31 45.69 -15.29
C LYS A 361 -25.77 46.05 -15.06
N THR A 362 -26.21 45.98 -13.81
CA THR A 362 -27.56 46.37 -13.36
C THR A 362 -27.56 47.76 -12.72
N LYS A 363 -28.68 48.48 -12.80
CA LYS A 363 -28.83 49.83 -12.20
C LYS A 363 -29.08 49.81 -10.70
N GLU A 364 -29.82 48.83 -10.23
CA GLU A 364 -30.30 48.72 -8.84
C GLU A 364 -30.54 47.25 -8.46
N ASP A 365 -30.76 46.99 -7.16
CA ASP A 365 -31.18 45.67 -6.68
C ASP A 365 -32.63 45.42 -7.09
N GLY A 366 -32.83 44.42 -7.96
CA GLY A 366 -34.14 44.11 -8.50
C GLY A 366 -35.06 43.41 -7.50
N GLY A 367 -34.50 42.76 -6.47
CA GLY A 367 -35.20 41.91 -5.51
C GLY A 367 -35.57 40.53 -6.05
N SER A 368 -35.72 39.56 -5.15
CA SER A 368 -36.06 38.16 -5.45
C SER A 368 -37.23 38.04 -6.46
N GLY A 369 -37.03 37.22 -7.51
CA GLY A 369 -38.03 37.01 -8.56
C GLY A 369 -37.99 38.05 -9.70
N ASN A 370 -37.10 39.03 -9.65
CA ASN A 370 -36.96 40.07 -10.68
C ASN A 370 -35.75 39.87 -11.60
N SER A 371 -35.22 38.64 -11.67
CA SER A 371 -34.09 38.27 -12.55
C SER A 371 -34.29 38.73 -14.01
N TRP A 372 -35.52 38.70 -14.53
CA TRP A 372 -35.86 39.08 -15.91
C TRP A 372 -35.76 40.60 -16.20
N LYS A 373 -35.60 41.47 -15.20
CA LYS A 373 -35.52 42.93 -15.41
C LYS A 373 -34.23 43.37 -16.12
N ALA A 374 -33.25 42.48 -16.28
CA ALA A 374 -32.08 42.67 -17.14
C ALA A 374 -31.71 41.32 -17.77
N GLN A 375 -31.49 41.29 -19.09
CA GLN A 375 -31.36 40.05 -19.86
C GLN A 375 -30.24 40.16 -20.89
N LEU A 376 -29.48 39.09 -21.06
CA LEU A 376 -28.58 38.83 -22.18
C LEU A 376 -29.17 37.68 -23.00
N VAL A 377 -29.36 37.88 -24.31
CA VAL A 377 -30.21 37.02 -25.14
C VAL A 377 -29.49 36.59 -26.40
N LYS A 378 -29.42 35.28 -26.62
CA LYS A 378 -29.02 34.69 -27.90
C LYS A 378 -30.27 34.19 -28.61
N GLU A 379 -30.46 34.62 -29.85
CA GLU A 379 -31.48 34.09 -30.76
C GLU A 379 -30.80 33.20 -31.81
N PHE A 380 -31.46 32.09 -32.14
CA PHE A 380 -31.05 31.16 -33.18
C PHE A 380 -31.99 31.26 -34.39
N ASP A 381 -31.45 30.99 -35.58
CA ASP A 381 -32.22 31.03 -36.83
C ASP A 381 -33.27 29.91 -36.87
N ASP A 382 -32.90 28.73 -36.37
CA ASP A 382 -33.76 27.56 -36.23
C ASP A 382 -34.16 27.33 -34.77
N PRO A 383 -35.37 26.78 -34.50
CA PRO A 383 -35.77 26.45 -33.15
C PRO A 383 -34.98 25.27 -32.57
N LEU A 384 -34.88 25.24 -31.24
CA LEU A 384 -34.37 24.09 -30.50
C LEU A 384 -35.29 22.88 -30.69
N VAL A 385 -34.69 21.72 -30.94
CA VAL A 385 -35.41 20.49 -31.29
C VAL A 385 -36.01 19.86 -30.05
N THR A 386 -37.32 19.58 -30.08
CA THR A 386 -38.03 18.93 -28.98
C THR A 386 -37.41 17.60 -28.59
N GLY A 387 -37.25 17.39 -27.28
CA GLY A 387 -36.74 16.13 -26.73
C GLY A 387 -35.24 15.90 -26.94
N LYS A 388 -34.50 16.89 -27.46
CA LYS A 388 -33.03 16.88 -27.48
C LYS A 388 -32.49 17.60 -26.26
N ASN A 389 -31.37 17.10 -25.75
CA ASN A 389 -30.64 17.74 -24.66
C ASN A 389 -29.64 18.74 -25.23
N TYR A 390 -29.69 19.96 -24.70
CA TYR A 390 -28.78 21.04 -24.98
C TYR A 390 -28.00 21.41 -23.74
N ILE A 391 -26.77 21.85 -23.92
CA ILE A 391 -25.91 22.35 -22.85
C ILE A 391 -25.61 23.82 -23.12
N LEU A 392 -25.70 24.65 -22.07
CA LEU A 392 -25.14 25.99 -22.01
C LEU A 392 -24.00 25.96 -20.99
N GLN A 393 -22.79 26.32 -21.43
CA GLN A 393 -21.60 26.33 -20.59
C GLN A 393 -20.92 27.70 -20.71
N PHE A 394 -20.50 28.30 -19.60
CA PHE A 394 -19.79 29.58 -19.62
C PHE A 394 -19.00 29.78 -18.33
N TYR A 395 -18.00 30.64 -18.37
CA TYR A 395 -17.36 31.15 -17.16
C TYR A 395 -18.09 32.42 -16.70
N ALA A 396 -18.27 32.59 -15.39
CA ALA A 396 -18.76 33.83 -14.83
C ALA A 396 -18.13 34.17 -13.48
N LYS A 397 -18.07 35.47 -13.18
CA LYS A 397 -17.84 36.03 -11.85
C LYS A 397 -18.68 37.28 -11.66
N SER A 398 -18.82 37.72 -10.41
CA SER A 398 -19.51 38.95 -10.03
C SER A 398 -18.59 39.84 -9.18
N ASN A 399 -18.92 41.12 -9.06
CA ASN A 399 -18.28 42.00 -8.07
C ASN A 399 -18.78 41.76 -6.62
N ILE A 400 -19.86 40.99 -6.45
CA ILE A 400 -20.43 40.62 -5.15
C ILE A 400 -20.37 39.10 -4.92
N ALA A 401 -20.54 38.65 -3.68
CA ALA A 401 -20.43 37.24 -3.33
C ALA A 401 -21.70 36.42 -3.61
N ASP A 402 -22.87 37.08 -3.64
CA ASP A 402 -24.19 36.47 -3.80
C ASP A 402 -24.89 36.88 -5.11
N GLY A 403 -24.10 37.11 -6.17
CA GLY A 403 -24.63 37.45 -7.49
C GLY A 403 -25.59 36.39 -8.02
N LYS A 404 -26.56 36.80 -8.84
CA LYS A 404 -27.65 35.93 -9.33
C LYS A 404 -27.77 36.01 -10.84
N LEU A 405 -27.62 34.85 -11.50
CA LEU A 405 -28.01 34.64 -12.88
C LEU A 405 -29.14 33.61 -12.95
N GLN A 406 -30.05 33.75 -13.90
CA GLN A 406 -31.09 32.75 -14.17
C GLN A 406 -31.11 32.41 -15.66
N ILE A 407 -31.06 31.13 -15.98
CA ILE A 407 -31.07 30.63 -17.35
C ILE A 407 -32.49 30.20 -17.72
N ILE A 408 -32.98 30.69 -18.85
CA ILE A 408 -34.25 30.27 -19.45
C ILE A 408 -34.07 30.02 -20.95
N TYR A 409 -34.96 29.21 -21.52
CA TYR A 409 -35.23 29.25 -22.96
C TYR A 409 -36.54 30.01 -23.21
N GLN A 410 -36.67 30.62 -24.40
CA GLN A 410 -37.84 31.42 -24.76
C GLN A 410 -38.25 31.24 -26.24
N ASN A 411 -39.56 31.26 -26.48
CA ASN A 411 -40.19 31.31 -27.80
C ASN A 411 -40.18 32.74 -28.36
N LYS A 412 -39.78 32.90 -29.63
CA LYS A 412 -39.68 34.18 -30.35
C LYS A 412 -41.02 34.90 -30.59
N SER A 413 -42.12 34.16 -30.78
CA SER A 413 -43.42 34.66 -31.20
C SER A 413 -44.46 34.76 -30.07
N SER A 414 -44.50 33.79 -29.15
CA SER A 414 -45.50 33.76 -28.07
C SER A 414 -44.99 34.35 -26.75
N GLY A 415 -43.67 34.50 -26.59
CA GLY A 415 -43.05 34.89 -25.33
C GLY A 415 -43.06 33.78 -24.26
N ASN A 416 -43.55 32.58 -24.58
CA ASN A 416 -43.50 31.43 -23.69
C ASN A 416 -42.04 31.11 -23.32
N GLN A 417 -41.82 30.80 -22.04
CA GLN A 417 -40.49 30.59 -21.47
C GLN A 417 -40.50 29.42 -20.48
N GLY A 418 -39.35 28.77 -20.31
CA GLY A 418 -39.18 27.62 -19.40
C GLY A 418 -37.76 27.47 -18.85
N LEU A 419 -37.46 26.32 -18.25
CA LEU A 419 -36.24 25.97 -17.50
C LEU A 419 -36.08 26.65 -16.13
N TYR A 420 -36.06 27.99 -16.07
CA TYR A 420 -35.85 28.78 -14.84
C TYR A 420 -34.75 28.23 -13.91
N LYS A 421 -33.53 28.12 -14.42
CA LYS A 421 -32.37 27.62 -13.65
C LYS A 421 -31.63 28.77 -12.99
N ASP A 422 -31.75 28.90 -11.68
CA ASP A 422 -31.01 29.89 -10.90
C ASP A 422 -29.57 29.44 -10.61
N LEU A 423 -28.63 30.38 -10.75
CA LEU A 423 -27.20 30.22 -10.50
C LEU A 423 -26.72 31.31 -9.53
N VAL A 424 -25.91 30.91 -8.54
CA VAL A 424 -25.23 31.86 -7.64
C VAL A 424 -23.83 32.10 -8.17
N VAL A 425 -23.50 33.37 -8.42
CA VAL A 425 -22.21 33.78 -8.98
C VAL A 425 -21.41 34.56 -7.95
N GLY A 426 -20.28 33.97 -7.54
CA GLY A 426 -19.35 34.55 -6.58
C GLY A 426 -18.33 35.51 -7.21
N LYS A 427 -17.35 35.94 -6.39
CA LYS A 427 -16.30 36.90 -6.81
C LYS A 427 -15.21 36.30 -7.68
N ASP A 428 -15.01 34.99 -7.58
CA ASP A 428 -14.01 34.25 -8.34
C ASP A 428 -14.62 33.68 -9.61
N TRP A 429 -13.81 33.55 -10.66
CA TRP A 429 -14.23 32.91 -11.90
C TRP A 429 -14.58 31.44 -11.64
N ALA A 430 -15.79 31.04 -12.01
CA ALA A 430 -16.23 29.66 -11.99
C ALA A 430 -16.86 29.29 -13.34
N LYS A 431 -16.75 28.01 -13.70
CA LYS A 431 -17.41 27.41 -14.86
C LYS A 431 -18.82 26.99 -14.45
N TYR A 432 -19.82 27.43 -15.20
CA TYR A 432 -21.21 27.05 -15.02
C TYR A 432 -21.65 26.21 -16.21
N GLU A 433 -22.43 25.17 -15.93
CA GLU A 433 -23.01 24.28 -16.93
C GLU A 433 -24.49 24.05 -16.63
N VAL A 434 -25.32 24.22 -17.64
CA VAL A 434 -26.76 23.99 -17.57
C VAL A 434 -27.17 23.11 -18.73
N GLU A 435 -27.53 21.86 -18.41
CA GLU A 435 -28.16 20.96 -19.36
C GLU A 435 -29.69 21.08 -19.27
N PHE A 436 -30.36 21.15 -20.41
CA PHE A 436 -31.82 21.20 -20.49
C PHE A 436 -32.35 20.64 -21.81
N SER A 437 -33.60 20.17 -21.79
CA SER A 437 -34.36 19.84 -22.99
C SER A 437 -35.51 20.81 -23.18
N THR A 438 -35.91 21.03 -24.44
CA THR A 438 -37.10 21.82 -24.74
C THR A 438 -38.31 20.89 -24.92
N PRO A 439 -39.44 21.18 -24.27
CA PRO A 439 -40.67 20.38 -24.41
C PRO A 439 -41.41 20.66 -25.72
N ASN A 440 -41.06 21.75 -26.42
CA ASN A 440 -41.70 22.23 -27.64
C ASN A 440 -40.64 22.65 -28.68
N ASP A 441 -40.99 22.61 -29.96
CA ASP A 441 -40.15 22.92 -31.14
C ASP A 441 -40.21 24.41 -31.53
N ASP A 442 -40.60 25.25 -30.58
CA ASP A 442 -40.90 26.67 -30.80
C ASP A 442 -40.01 27.61 -29.99
N SER A 443 -38.98 27.06 -29.33
CA SER A 443 -38.02 27.81 -28.51
C SER A 443 -36.81 28.22 -29.35
N TYR A 444 -36.61 29.52 -29.56
CA TYR A 444 -35.58 30.08 -30.45
C TYR A 444 -34.48 30.81 -29.67
N ARG A 445 -34.65 31.00 -28.36
CA ARG A 445 -33.78 31.86 -27.56
C ARG A 445 -33.26 31.15 -26.33
N VAL A 446 -32.00 31.40 -26.03
CA VAL A 446 -31.39 31.14 -24.72
C VAL A 446 -31.12 32.49 -24.08
N VAL A 447 -31.54 32.63 -22.82
CA VAL A 447 -31.50 33.90 -22.11
C VAL A 447 -30.79 33.71 -20.76
N ILE A 448 -29.85 34.61 -20.50
CA ILE A 448 -29.22 34.79 -19.20
C ILE A 448 -29.82 36.05 -18.55
N ASN A 449 -30.72 35.82 -17.60
CA ASN A 449 -31.31 36.86 -16.77
C ASN A 449 -30.33 37.24 -15.65
N PHE A 450 -30.15 38.53 -15.39
CA PHE A 450 -29.16 39.03 -14.40
C PHE A 450 -29.68 40.21 -13.56
N GLY A 451 -30.98 40.48 -13.59
CA GLY A 451 -31.59 41.68 -13.01
C GLY A 451 -31.96 41.61 -11.52
N GLU A 452 -31.72 40.50 -10.82
CA GLU A 452 -32.18 40.28 -9.44
C GLU A 452 -31.34 41.01 -8.40
N LYS A 453 -30.03 41.13 -8.61
CA LYS A 453 -29.09 41.77 -7.67
C LYS A 453 -28.38 42.93 -8.33
N GLU A 454 -28.09 43.99 -7.56
CA GLU A 454 -27.24 45.09 -8.02
C GLU A 454 -25.79 44.60 -8.11
N ALA A 455 -25.35 44.28 -9.32
CA ALA A 455 -24.03 43.72 -9.54
C ALA A 455 -23.49 44.05 -10.93
N THR A 456 -22.19 43.87 -11.06
CA THR A 456 -21.48 43.75 -12.33
C THR A 456 -21.04 42.30 -12.47
N TYR A 457 -21.58 41.61 -13.47
CA TYR A 457 -21.18 40.26 -13.83
C TYR A 457 -20.20 40.31 -14.99
N CYS A 458 -19.17 39.49 -14.94
CA CYS A 458 -18.30 39.21 -16.08
C CYS A 458 -18.64 37.79 -16.56
N VAL A 459 -18.90 37.62 -17.85
CA VAL A 459 -19.20 36.33 -18.46
C VAL A 459 -18.28 36.15 -19.67
N ASP A 460 -17.77 34.93 -19.87
CA ASP A 460 -16.84 34.63 -20.96
C ASP A 460 -16.90 33.15 -21.38
N ASN A 461 -16.39 32.85 -22.58
CA ASN A 461 -16.32 31.52 -23.20
C ASN A 461 -17.69 30.82 -23.20
N ILE A 462 -18.73 31.51 -23.69
CA ILE A 462 -20.09 30.97 -23.73
C ILE A 462 -20.19 29.92 -24.84
N LYS A 463 -20.32 28.66 -24.47
CA LYS A 463 -20.61 27.57 -25.38
C LYS A 463 -22.07 27.17 -25.27
N PHE A 464 -22.68 26.84 -26.40
CA PHE A 464 -24.02 26.29 -26.47
C PHE A 464 -24.10 25.25 -27.58
N GLY A 465 -24.86 24.17 -27.38
CA GLY A 465 -24.98 23.12 -28.38
C GLY A 465 -25.71 21.87 -27.91
N LEU A 466 -25.87 20.91 -28.82
CA LEU A 466 -26.43 19.59 -28.50
C LEU A 466 -25.44 18.80 -27.65
N ALA A 467 -25.94 18.18 -26.58
CA ALA A 467 -25.17 17.22 -25.81
C ALA A 467 -24.72 16.07 -26.71
N LYS A 468 -23.47 15.60 -26.59
CA LYS A 468 -22.96 14.48 -27.37
C LYS A 468 -23.59 13.15 -26.95
N ASP A 469 -23.93 13.02 -25.67
CA ASP A 469 -24.74 11.91 -25.19
C ASP A 469 -26.22 12.33 -25.22
N GLN A 470 -26.98 11.70 -26.11
CA GLN A 470 -28.41 11.97 -26.31
C GLN A 470 -29.30 10.86 -25.70
N GLY A 471 -28.75 9.94 -24.90
CA GLY A 471 -29.55 9.05 -24.06
C GLY A 471 -30.63 8.18 -24.75
N ALA A 472 -30.29 7.55 -25.89
CA ALA A 472 -30.70 6.20 -26.35
C ALA A 472 -30.57 6.08 -27.89
N ALA A 473 -29.85 5.04 -28.33
CA ALA A 473 -29.52 4.65 -29.71
C ALA A 473 -28.48 5.54 -30.44
N ALA A 474 -27.23 5.12 -30.28
CA ALA A 474 -26.11 5.52 -31.13
C ALA A 474 -26.40 5.23 -32.62
N GLY A 475 -26.13 6.21 -33.48
CA GLY A 475 -26.17 6.01 -34.93
C GLY A 475 -25.67 7.23 -35.72
N ALA A 476 -24.58 7.02 -36.47
CA ALA A 476 -23.93 7.89 -37.47
C ALA A 476 -23.00 8.99 -36.91
N LYS A 477 -21.70 8.71 -36.75
CA LYS A 477 -20.61 8.83 -37.76
C LYS A 477 -20.35 10.27 -38.24
N GLN A 478 -19.14 10.78 -38.02
CA GLN A 478 -18.14 11.05 -39.07
C GLN A 478 -17.01 11.95 -38.55
N THR A 479 -15.81 11.59 -38.94
CA THR A 479 -14.56 12.35 -38.86
C THR A 479 -14.76 13.78 -39.35
N ILE A 480 -14.42 14.79 -38.54
CA ILE A 480 -14.26 16.18 -39.02
C ILE A 480 -13.02 16.81 -38.38
N PHE A 481 -12.13 17.26 -39.25
CA PHE A 481 -11.02 18.16 -39.00
C PHE A 481 -11.51 19.43 -38.29
N ARG A 482 -11.05 19.71 -37.08
CA ARG A 482 -11.31 20.99 -36.43
C ARG A 482 -10.47 22.08 -37.09
N ALA A 483 -11.16 23.12 -37.57
CA ALA A 483 -10.58 24.31 -38.16
C ALA A 483 -9.73 25.08 -37.14
N ARG A 484 -8.64 25.67 -37.64
CA ARG A 484 -7.68 26.50 -36.91
C ARG A 484 -8.36 27.72 -36.28
N GLY A 485 -8.66 27.65 -34.98
CA GLY A 485 -8.63 28.81 -34.09
C GLY A 485 -7.20 29.00 -33.58
N LYS A 486 -6.79 30.25 -33.29
CA LYS A 486 -5.45 30.53 -32.74
C LYS A 486 -5.27 29.71 -31.46
N GLN A 487 -4.35 28.75 -31.47
CA GLN A 487 -4.07 27.90 -30.32
C GLN A 487 -3.52 28.79 -29.19
N HIS A 488 -4.18 28.78 -28.05
CA HIS A 488 -3.76 29.54 -26.88
C HIS A 488 -2.56 28.84 -26.23
N ARG A 489 -1.55 29.65 -25.85
CA ARG A 489 -0.28 29.23 -25.23
C ARG A 489 -0.53 28.31 -24.03
N ALA A 490 0.17 27.19 -23.96
CA ALA A 490 0.06 26.21 -22.87
C ALA A 490 0.79 26.69 -21.60
N ALA A 491 0.16 27.61 -20.86
CA ALA A 491 0.55 27.89 -19.48
C ALA A 491 -0.33 27.03 -18.56
N SER A 492 0.23 25.95 -17.99
CA SER A 492 -0.44 25.19 -16.94
C SER A 492 -0.05 25.74 -15.56
N LYS A 493 -1.05 25.96 -14.71
CA LYS A 493 -0.85 26.15 -13.27
C LYS A 493 -1.41 24.93 -12.57
N SER A 494 -0.54 24.15 -11.94
CA SER A 494 -0.94 23.01 -11.12
C SER A 494 -0.88 23.37 -9.65
N TYR A 495 -1.89 22.99 -8.89
CA TYR A 495 -1.92 23.09 -7.44
C TYR A 495 -2.74 21.95 -6.84
N TYR A 496 -2.55 21.69 -5.56
CA TYR A 496 -3.23 20.63 -4.83
C TYR A 496 -4.40 21.19 -4.03
N VAL A 497 -5.58 20.59 -4.21
CA VAL A 497 -6.73 20.78 -3.31
C VAL A 497 -6.58 19.77 -2.19
N LEU A 498 -6.30 20.30 -1.00
CA LEU A 498 -6.05 19.49 0.19
C LEU A 498 -7.35 18.89 0.73
N LYS A 499 -7.29 17.61 1.10
CA LYS A 499 -8.37 16.99 1.87
C LYS A 499 -8.36 17.52 3.29
N THR A 500 -9.52 17.79 3.83
CA THR A 500 -9.69 18.12 5.25
C THR A 500 -9.29 16.94 6.14
N PRO A 501 -8.87 17.18 7.40
CA PRO A 501 -8.58 16.10 8.34
C PRO A 501 -9.73 15.10 8.49
N ALA A 502 -10.99 15.56 8.44
CA ALA A 502 -12.18 14.71 8.53
C ALA A 502 -12.34 13.79 7.31
N GLU A 503 -12.08 14.28 6.09
CA GLU A 503 -12.11 13.44 4.88
C GLU A 503 -11.01 12.39 4.89
N LYS A 504 -9.81 12.75 5.37
CA LYS A 504 -8.70 11.81 5.52
C LYS A 504 -9.02 10.72 6.53
N GLN A 505 -9.51 11.12 7.70
CA GLN A 505 -9.92 10.19 8.75
C GLN A 505 -11.01 9.24 8.23
N ALA A 506 -12.07 9.75 7.59
CA ALA A 506 -13.14 8.92 7.05
C ALA A 506 -12.66 7.92 5.99
N ALA A 507 -11.77 8.35 5.08
CA ALA A 507 -11.20 7.46 4.07
C ALA A 507 -10.36 6.33 4.69
N LEU A 508 -9.56 6.65 5.71
CA LEU A 508 -8.74 5.68 6.42
C LEU A 508 -9.57 4.74 7.29
N GLU A 509 -10.61 5.23 7.96
CA GLU A 509 -11.55 4.37 8.69
C GLU A 509 -12.25 3.37 7.76
N GLY A 510 -12.64 3.81 6.56
CA GLY A 510 -13.15 2.91 5.52
C GLY A 510 -12.13 1.84 5.12
N ALA A 511 -10.85 2.21 4.99
CA ALA A 511 -9.77 1.26 4.70
C ALA A 511 -9.52 0.27 5.86
N MET A 512 -9.57 0.74 7.12
CA MET A 512 -9.48 -0.12 8.30
C MET A 512 -10.58 -1.18 8.29
N GLU A 513 -11.83 -0.77 8.04
CA GLU A 513 -12.97 -1.69 8.01
C GLU A 513 -12.87 -2.67 6.83
N ALA A 514 -12.52 -2.20 5.63
CA ALA A 514 -12.34 -3.04 4.46
C ALA A 514 -11.23 -4.09 4.67
N TRP A 515 -10.10 -3.70 5.27
CA TRP A 515 -9.00 -4.60 5.60
C TRP A 515 -9.41 -5.67 6.60
N VAL A 516 -9.92 -5.27 7.77
CA VAL A 516 -10.29 -6.20 8.85
C VAL A 516 -11.42 -7.12 8.42
N SER A 517 -12.48 -6.56 7.81
CA SER A 517 -13.62 -7.36 7.36
C SER A 517 -13.27 -8.27 6.19
N GLY A 518 -12.42 -7.84 5.25
CA GLY A 518 -11.97 -8.66 4.13
C GLY A 518 -11.24 -9.92 4.59
N VAL A 519 -10.27 -9.77 5.50
CA VAL A 519 -9.54 -10.92 6.06
C VAL A 519 -10.46 -11.81 6.90
N ALA A 520 -11.26 -11.23 7.80
CA ALA A 520 -12.13 -12.01 8.68
C ALA A 520 -13.22 -12.78 7.92
N ASN A 521 -13.85 -12.16 6.92
CA ASN A 521 -14.85 -12.80 6.08
C ASN A 521 -14.23 -13.93 5.25
N HIS A 522 -13.04 -13.72 4.69
CA HIS A 522 -12.34 -14.76 3.94
C HIS A 522 -12.00 -15.97 4.81
N LEU A 523 -11.48 -15.76 6.03
CA LEU A 523 -11.22 -16.85 6.98
C LEU A 523 -12.50 -17.61 7.34
N LYS A 524 -13.60 -16.89 7.55
CA LYS A 524 -14.93 -17.47 7.78
C LYS A 524 -15.41 -18.30 6.60
N GLU A 525 -15.21 -17.84 5.36
CA GLU A 525 -15.53 -18.60 4.14
C GLU A 525 -14.71 -19.88 4.03
N LYS A 526 -13.46 -19.88 4.51
CA LYS A 526 -12.61 -21.07 4.61
C LYS A 526 -12.94 -21.95 5.82
N GLY A 527 -13.91 -21.59 6.64
CA GLY A 527 -14.27 -22.32 7.86
C GLY A 527 -13.22 -22.25 8.96
N VAL A 528 -12.34 -21.23 8.93
CA VAL A 528 -11.26 -21.04 9.90
C VAL A 528 -11.69 -20.04 10.96
N THR A 529 -11.67 -20.47 12.22
CA THR A 529 -11.71 -19.58 13.38
C THR A 529 -10.29 -19.42 13.93
N PRO A 530 -9.68 -18.23 13.82
CA PRO A 530 -8.37 -18.00 14.42
C PRO A 530 -8.42 -18.20 15.94
N TYR A 531 -7.37 -18.80 16.50
CA TYR A 531 -7.24 -18.92 17.95
C TYR A 531 -7.11 -17.54 18.60
N GLY A 532 -6.29 -16.69 18.00
CA GLY A 532 -6.13 -15.30 18.40
C GLY A 532 -5.57 -14.46 17.27
N TYR A 533 -5.54 -13.15 17.49
CA TYR A 533 -5.05 -12.16 16.55
C TYR A 533 -4.34 -11.04 17.29
N ASP A 534 -3.14 -10.69 16.82
CA ASP A 534 -2.50 -9.43 17.19
C ASP A 534 -3.20 -8.30 16.43
N VAL A 535 -4.08 -7.59 17.13
CA VAL A 535 -4.86 -6.51 16.53
C VAL A 535 -3.98 -5.30 16.30
N VAL A 536 -3.20 -4.92 17.31
CA VAL A 536 -2.20 -3.84 17.23
C VAL A 536 -0.85 -4.40 17.65
N ASN A 537 0.13 -4.32 16.75
CA ASN A 537 1.51 -4.73 16.99
C ASN A 537 2.39 -3.49 17.25
N GLU A 538 3.23 -3.57 18.27
CA GLU A 538 4.28 -2.60 18.64
C GLU A 538 3.83 -1.13 18.70
N PRO A 539 2.77 -0.81 19.47
CA PRO A 539 2.28 0.57 19.57
C PRO A 539 3.20 1.48 20.39
N ILE A 540 4.17 0.94 21.15
CA ILE A 540 5.00 1.74 22.06
C ILE A 540 6.39 2.00 21.47
N ALA A 541 6.81 3.27 21.49
CA ALA A 541 8.12 3.71 21.04
C ALA A 541 9.23 3.37 22.04
N ASP A 542 10.35 2.87 21.54
CA ASP A 542 11.54 2.63 22.34
C ASP A 542 12.16 3.95 22.83
N GLY A 543 12.82 3.89 23.98
CA GLY A 543 13.43 5.05 24.63
C GLY A 543 12.40 6.00 25.27
N SER A 544 11.51 6.59 24.47
CA SER A 544 10.49 7.54 24.94
C SER A 544 9.35 6.88 25.72
N ASN A 545 9.05 5.60 25.44
CA ASN A 545 7.94 4.84 26.03
C ASN A 545 6.57 5.53 25.84
N LYS A 546 6.38 6.13 24.66
CA LYS A 546 5.17 6.85 24.25
C LYS A 546 4.45 6.12 23.10
N PHE A 547 3.21 6.50 22.83
CA PHE A 547 2.39 5.83 21.81
C PHE A 547 2.80 6.30 20.40
N ARG A 548 3.30 5.37 19.57
CA ARG A 548 3.67 5.65 18.18
C ARG A 548 2.47 6.17 17.39
N GLY A 549 2.65 7.31 16.74
CA GLY A 549 1.63 7.96 15.92
C GLY A 549 0.53 8.69 16.69
N LEU A 550 0.33 8.40 17.97
CA LEU A 550 -0.70 9.06 18.81
C LEU A 550 -0.13 10.22 19.61
N ASP A 551 1.03 10.02 20.23
CA ASP A 551 1.73 11.09 20.93
C ASP A 551 2.44 11.99 19.93
N GLU A 552 2.33 13.30 20.11
CA GLU A 552 2.88 14.30 19.19
C GLU A 552 4.39 14.10 18.97
N GLY A 553 4.78 13.96 17.71
CA GLY A 553 6.18 13.78 17.30
C GLY A 553 6.79 12.42 17.60
N ILE A 554 5.98 11.42 17.97
CA ILE A 554 6.47 10.07 18.31
C ILE A 554 6.21 9.09 17.17
N PHE A 555 7.28 8.62 16.54
CA PHE A 555 7.23 7.68 15.41
C PHE A 555 8.08 6.40 15.67
N GLY A 556 8.20 5.57 14.65
CA GLY A 556 8.86 4.26 14.61
C GLY A 556 10.38 4.33 14.59
N SER A 557 10.88 5.13 13.66
CA SER A 557 12.29 5.33 13.35
C SER A 557 12.74 6.76 13.67
N ASP A 558 14.04 6.95 13.93
CA ASP A 558 14.65 8.28 14.09
C ASP A 558 14.54 9.14 12.82
N ASP A 559 14.37 8.50 11.66
CA ASP A 559 14.20 9.16 10.35
C ASP A 559 12.74 9.53 10.05
N ASP A 560 11.77 9.05 10.84
CA ASP A 560 10.35 9.33 10.62
C ASP A 560 9.94 10.64 11.30
N ALA A 561 9.26 11.51 10.55
CA ALA A 561 8.80 12.81 11.03
C ALA A 561 7.32 13.06 10.70
N ALA A 562 6.79 14.18 11.17
CA ALA A 562 5.41 14.56 10.83
C ALA A 562 5.26 14.76 9.31
N PRO A 563 4.18 14.25 8.70
CA PRO A 563 3.85 14.54 7.31
C PRO A 563 3.78 16.04 7.03
N GLU A 564 4.26 16.43 5.86
CA GLU A 564 4.16 17.79 5.33
C GLU A 564 3.19 17.81 4.15
N GLU A 565 2.29 18.79 4.15
CA GLU A 565 1.32 18.93 3.07
C GLU A 565 1.11 20.40 2.70
N THR A 566 1.28 20.72 1.41
CA THR A 566 1.08 22.08 0.89
C THR A 566 0.29 22.07 -0.41
N VAL A 567 -0.33 23.22 -0.72
CA VAL A 567 -1.03 23.44 -2.00
C VAL A 567 -0.06 23.40 -3.19
N ALA A 568 1.23 23.64 -2.98
CA ALA A 568 2.24 23.61 -4.03
C ALA A 568 2.79 22.20 -4.28
N ASP A 569 3.08 21.46 -3.20
CA ASP A 569 3.92 20.26 -3.25
C ASP A 569 3.15 18.96 -2.96
N GLY A 570 1.88 19.07 -2.56
CA GLY A 570 1.04 17.92 -2.24
C GLY A 570 1.41 17.31 -0.90
N LEU A 571 1.27 16.00 -0.75
CA LEU A 571 1.52 15.27 0.50
C LEU A 571 2.88 14.53 0.47
N SER A 572 3.78 14.95 1.36
CA SER A 572 4.95 14.18 1.78
C SER A 572 4.67 13.52 3.12
N LEU A 573 4.87 12.20 3.22
CA LEU A 573 4.66 11.50 4.50
C LEU A 573 5.81 11.69 5.47
N ASN A 574 7.04 11.89 4.97
CA ASN A 574 8.25 11.91 5.78
C ASN A 574 8.43 10.65 6.66
N TRP A 575 7.97 9.49 6.15
CA TRP A 575 8.08 8.19 6.79
C TRP A 575 8.87 7.23 5.89
N GLY A 576 9.55 6.27 6.51
CA GLY A 576 10.21 5.16 5.85
C GLY A 576 9.26 4.35 4.96
N ASN A 577 9.81 3.60 4.02
CA ASN A 577 9.02 2.76 3.12
C ASN A 577 8.20 1.76 3.94
N ASN A 578 6.92 1.58 3.56
CA ASN A 578 5.96 0.70 4.22
C ASN A 578 5.69 1.06 5.70
N HIS A 579 6.13 2.23 6.18
CA HIS A 579 5.77 2.74 7.49
C HIS A 579 4.43 3.48 7.43
N TRP A 580 3.58 3.29 8.44
CA TRP A 580 2.31 3.97 8.54
C TRP A 580 1.84 4.14 9.98
N TYR A 581 1.52 5.37 10.37
CA TYR A 581 1.09 5.71 11.72
C TYR A 581 -0.40 6.03 11.75
N TRP A 582 -1.23 5.01 11.97
CA TRP A 582 -2.68 5.13 12.01
C TRP A 582 -3.17 6.21 12.99
N GLY A 583 -2.57 6.29 14.18
CA GLY A 583 -2.91 7.28 15.20
C GLY A 583 -2.76 8.74 14.79
N TYR A 584 -1.93 9.02 13.78
CA TYR A 584 -1.68 10.39 13.32
C TYR A 584 -2.88 10.97 12.58
N TYR A 585 -3.53 10.13 11.75
CA TYR A 585 -4.70 10.53 10.97
C TYR A 585 -6.03 10.06 11.58
N VAL A 586 -6.00 9.05 12.46
CA VAL A 586 -7.17 8.48 13.14
C VAL A 586 -6.88 8.42 14.65
N PRO A 587 -7.20 9.48 15.42
CA PRO A 587 -6.77 9.62 16.82
C PRO A 587 -7.24 8.53 17.80
N ASP A 588 -8.25 7.75 17.43
CA ASP A 588 -8.81 6.63 18.19
C ASP A 588 -8.68 5.28 17.45
N TYR A 589 -7.73 5.17 16.50
CA TYR A 589 -7.55 3.98 15.67
C TYR A 589 -7.44 2.69 16.48
N HIS A 590 -6.78 2.72 17.64
CA HIS A 590 -6.56 1.57 18.49
C HIS A 590 -7.86 1.06 19.13
N VAL A 591 -8.80 1.95 19.42
CA VAL A 591 -10.15 1.57 19.88
C VAL A 591 -10.94 0.98 18.70
N LYS A 592 -10.93 1.67 17.56
CA LYS A 592 -11.64 1.23 16.35
C LYS A 592 -11.14 -0.11 15.83
N ALA A 593 -9.83 -0.35 15.88
CA ALA A 593 -9.19 -1.59 15.48
C ALA A 593 -9.76 -2.80 16.26
N PHE A 594 -9.88 -2.68 17.58
CA PHE A 594 -10.47 -3.72 18.42
C PHE A 594 -11.98 -3.88 18.22
N GLN A 595 -12.70 -2.77 18.01
CA GLN A 595 -14.13 -2.82 17.69
C GLN A 595 -14.39 -3.53 16.36
N LEU A 596 -13.61 -3.22 15.32
CA LEU A 596 -13.68 -3.88 14.01
C LEU A 596 -13.30 -5.35 14.12
N ALA A 597 -12.19 -5.67 14.80
CA ALA A 597 -11.77 -7.05 15.02
C ALA A 597 -12.88 -7.85 15.71
N ARG A 598 -13.48 -7.32 16.79
CA ARG A 598 -14.57 -7.98 17.49
C ARG A 598 -15.87 -8.06 16.67
N LYS A 599 -16.13 -7.09 15.80
CA LYS A 599 -17.31 -7.07 14.91
C LYS A 599 -17.25 -8.18 13.87
N TYR A 600 -16.07 -8.43 13.30
CA TYR A 600 -15.93 -9.32 12.13
C TYR A 600 -15.35 -10.70 12.44
N LEU A 601 -14.47 -10.82 13.44
CA LEU A 601 -13.95 -12.12 13.86
C LEU A 601 -14.95 -12.86 14.75
N PRO A 602 -14.91 -14.21 14.76
CA PRO A 602 -15.69 -15.00 15.70
C PRO A 602 -15.40 -14.61 17.16
N ALA A 603 -16.41 -14.66 18.02
CA ALA A 603 -16.32 -14.23 19.42
C ALA A 603 -15.29 -15.02 20.24
N GLU A 604 -14.98 -16.24 19.80
CA GLU A 604 -13.99 -17.14 20.38
C GLU A 604 -12.56 -16.65 20.16
N THR A 605 -12.33 -15.87 19.09
CA THR A 605 -11.01 -15.34 18.71
C THR A 605 -10.52 -14.38 19.78
N LYS A 606 -9.31 -14.64 20.29
CA LYS A 606 -8.68 -13.82 21.33
C LYS A 606 -7.93 -12.63 20.71
N LEU A 607 -8.20 -11.41 21.20
CA LEU A 607 -7.63 -10.18 20.66
C LEU A 607 -6.51 -9.66 21.55
N PHE A 608 -5.31 -9.51 20.97
CA PHE A 608 -4.09 -9.12 21.68
C PHE A 608 -3.54 -7.78 21.19
N VAL A 609 -2.91 -7.05 22.12
CA VAL A 609 -1.87 -6.06 21.79
C VAL A 609 -0.52 -6.72 22.03
N ASN A 610 0.40 -6.65 21.06
CA ASN A 610 1.72 -7.31 21.11
C ASN A 610 2.85 -6.29 21.07
N ASP A 611 3.95 -6.50 21.81
CA ASP A 611 5.14 -5.64 21.80
C ASP A 611 6.41 -6.38 22.30
N TYR A 612 7.58 -5.77 22.14
CA TYR A 612 8.90 -6.32 22.49
C TYR A 612 9.66 -5.46 23.50
N ASN A 613 10.79 -6.00 24.00
CA ASN A 613 11.63 -5.43 25.05
C ASN A 613 10.92 -5.25 26.41
N LEU A 614 9.78 -5.90 26.63
CA LEU A 614 8.98 -5.70 27.85
C LEU A 614 9.68 -6.28 29.09
N GLU A 615 10.48 -7.32 28.89
CA GLU A 615 11.32 -7.93 29.90
C GLU A 615 12.50 -7.03 30.27
N THR A 616 13.01 -6.20 29.36
CA THR A 616 14.15 -5.33 29.62
C THR A 616 13.78 -3.86 29.89
N SER A 617 12.56 -3.44 29.54
CA SER A 617 12.05 -2.07 29.71
C SER A 617 10.73 -2.02 30.49
N PRO A 618 10.78 -1.96 31.83
CA PRO A 618 9.57 -1.84 32.66
C PRO A 618 8.70 -0.63 32.32
N LYS A 619 9.32 0.49 31.91
CA LYS A 619 8.57 1.69 31.49
C LYS A 619 7.79 1.48 30.19
N LYS A 620 8.34 0.70 29.26
CA LYS A 620 7.64 0.33 28.02
C LYS A 620 6.45 -0.56 28.34
N LEU A 621 6.62 -1.53 29.24
CA LEU A 621 5.53 -2.37 29.73
C LEU A 621 4.43 -1.56 30.43
N GLU A 622 4.77 -0.61 31.30
CA GLU A 622 3.81 0.30 31.93
C GLU A 622 3.01 1.10 30.87
N ALA A 623 3.69 1.60 29.83
CA ALA A 623 3.04 2.30 28.73
C ALA A 623 2.11 1.37 27.92
N LEU A 624 2.50 0.13 27.66
CA LEU A 624 1.66 -0.87 26.99
C LEU A 624 0.41 -1.19 27.81
N VAL A 625 0.54 -1.37 29.13
CA VAL A 625 -0.60 -1.57 30.03
C VAL A 625 -1.53 -0.35 30.01
N LYS A 626 -0.97 0.87 29.99
CA LYS A 626 -1.75 2.10 29.82
C LYS A 626 -2.50 2.14 28.48
N PHE A 627 -1.86 1.69 27.40
CA PHE A 627 -2.48 1.61 26.07
C PHE A 627 -3.67 0.65 26.06
N VAL A 628 -3.51 -0.54 26.64
CA VAL A 628 -4.60 -1.53 26.78
C VAL A 628 -5.76 -0.99 27.61
N ASN A 629 -5.46 -0.35 28.75
CA ASN A 629 -6.47 0.26 29.60
C ASN A 629 -7.21 1.43 28.91
N ASP A 630 -6.50 2.21 28.08
CA ASP A 630 -7.10 3.29 27.29
C ASP A 630 -8.10 2.74 26.27
N ILE A 631 -7.79 1.61 25.61
CA ILE A 631 -8.72 0.93 24.69
C ILE A 631 -10.01 0.54 25.41
N ASP A 632 -9.89 -0.21 26.51
CA ASP A 632 -11.06 -0.70 27.27
C ASP A 632 -11.89 0.47 27.84
N THR A 633 -11.22 1.51 28.35
CA THR A 633 -11.89 2.68 28.93
C THR A 633 -12.65 3.45 27.87
N LYS A 634 -12.04 3.75 26.72
CA LYS A 634 -12.69 4.49 25.62
C LYS A 634 -13.76 3.67 24.92
N ASN A 635 -13.61 2.35 24.87
CA ASN A 635 -14.66 1.46 24.39
C ASN A 635 -15.86 1.39 25.36
N GLY A 636 -15.67 1.73 26.63
CA GLY A 636 -16.68 1.69 27.69
C GLY A 636 -16.87 0.30 28.33
N SER A 637 -16.19 -0.72 27.82
CA SER A 637 -16.15 -2.07 28.40
C SER A 637 -14.90 -2.82 27.94
N PRO A 638 -14.41 -3.82 28.71
CA PRO A 638 -13.26 -4.63 28.30
C PRO A 638 -13.47 -5.31 26.95
N ILE A 639 -12.57 -5.07 26.00
CA ILE A 639 -12.57 -5.65 24.65
C ILE A 639 -11.23 -6.30 24.28
N VAL A 640 -10.14 -5.85 24.91
CA VAL A 640 -8.82 -6.48 24.80
C VAL A 640 -8.80 -7.74 25.67
N ASP A 641 -8.54 -8.90 25.07
CA ASP A 641 -8.48 -10.18 25.80
C ASP A 641 -7.12 -10.41 26.43
N GLY A 642 -6.04 -9.93 25.79
CA GLY A 642 -4.68 -10.27 26.20
C GLY A 642 -3.59 -9.30 25.81
N ILE A 643 -2.43 -9.49 26.43
CA ILE A 643 -1.18 -8.78 26.16
C ILE A 643 -0.14 -9.81 25.70
N GLY A 644 0.40 -9.59 24.52
CA GLY A 644 1.48 -10.36 23.93
C GLY A 644 2.83 -9.75 24.25
N THR A 645 3.83 -10.61 24.43
CA THR A 645 5.22 -10.20 24.57
C THR A 645 6.09 -11.05 23.66
N GLN A 646 6.83 -10.42 22.75
CA GLN A 646 7.57 -11.11 21.69
C GLN A 646 8.61 -12.07 22.26
N MET A 647 9.42 -11.63 23.22
CA MET A 647 10.55 -12.38 23.80
C MET A 647 11.64 -12.71 22.81
N HIS A 648 12.01 -11.73 21.99
CA HIS A 648 13.31 -11.72 21.32
C HIS A 648 14.42 -11.47 22.34
N VAL A 649 15.05 -12.54 22.82
CA VAL A 649 16.06 -12.48 23.88
C VAL A 649 17.45 -12.54 23.28
N THR A 650 18.30 -11.57 23.64
CA THR A 650 19.75 -11.68 23.43
C THR A 650 20.42 -12.09 24.73
N LEU A 651 20.90 -13.33 24.81
CA LEU A 651 21.58 -13.85 25.97
C LEU A 651 23.07 -13.50 25.92
N SER A 652 23.51 -12.65 26.85
CA SER A 652 24.94 -12.45 27.10
C SER A 652 25.54 -13.75 27.65
N CYS A 653 26.30 -14.47 26.83
CA CYS A 653 26.92 -15.73 27.22
C CYS A 653 28.32 -15.90 26.61
N SER A 654 29.11 -16.79 27.19
CA SER A 654 30.48 -17.09 26.78
C SER A 654 30.82 -18.55 27.11
N ASP A 655 32.07 -18.95 26.95
CA ASP A 655 32.54 -20.29 27.34
C ASP A 655 32.60 -20.47 28.87
N ASP A 656 32.35 -19.44 29.66
CA ASP A 656 32.28 -19.50 31.12
C ASP A 656 30.86 -19.86 31.60
N ALA A 657 30.69 -21.11 32.06
CA ALA A 657 29.42 -21.62 32.53
C ALA A 657 28.90 -20.91 33.80
N THR A 658 29.79 -20.47 34.70
CA THR A 658 29.40 -19.76 35.92
C THR A 658 28.83 -18.39 35.57
N LYS A 659 29.52 -17.65 34.70
CA LYS A 659 29.03 -16.34 34.22
C LYS A 659 27.71 -16.46 33.45
N ASN A 660 27.55 -17.52 32.66
CA ASN A 660 26.30 -17.78 31.97
C ASN A 660 25.14 -17.99 32.95
N ALA A 661 25.34 -18.77 34.01
CA ALA A 661 24.33 -18.98 35.04
C ALA A 661 23.95 -17.69 35.78
N GLU A 662 24.94 -16.84 36.11
CA GLU A 662 24.70 -15.51 36.70
C GLU A 662 23.88 -14.61 35.77
N ASN A 663 24.20 -14.59 34.47
CA ASN A 663 23.47 -13.82 33.47
C ASN A 663 22.02 -14.31 33.31
N ILE A 664 21.79 -15.62 33.33
CA ILE A 664 20.44 -16.21 33.26
C ILE A 664 19.65 -15.86 34.52
N ALA A 665 20.25 -15.93 35.71
CA ALA A 665 19.60 -15.54 36.96
C ALA A 665 19.20 -14.06 36.96
N ALA A 666 20.08 -13.17 36.49
CA ALA A 666 19.78 -11.74 36.36
C ALA A 666 18.69 -11.45 35.32
N LEU A 667 18.65 -12.21 34.21
CA LEU A 667 17.56 -12.14 33.25
C LEU A 667 16.24 -12.63 33.85
N LYS A 668 16.28 -13.72 34.63
CA LYS A 668 15.10 -14.31 35.27
C LYS A 668 14.36 -13.30 36.15
N GLU A 669 15.06 -12.50 36.95
CA GLU A 669 14.43 -11.47 37.79
C GLU A 669 13.59 -10.50 36.96
N LYS A 670 14.10 -10.12 35.79
CA LYS A 670 13.42 -9.20 34.86
C LYS A 670 12.22 -9.84 34.17
N VAL A 671 12.38 -11.08 33.70
CA VAL A 671 11.32 -11.88 33.08
C VAL A 671 10.18 -12.15 34.07
N ASP A 672 10.51 -12.50 35.33
CA ASP A 672 9.54 -12.69 36.40
C ASP A 672 8.75 -11.40 36.65
N ALA A 673 9.44 -10.25 36.79
CA ALA A 673 8.80 -8.97 37.02
C ALA A 673 7.86 -8.56 35.87
N MET A 674 8.26 -8.81 34.61
CA MET A 674 7.43 -8.58 33.44
C MET A 674 6.16 -9.45 33.50
N PHE A 675 6.29 -10.77 33.70
CA PHE A 675 5.13 -11.66 33.75
C PHE A 675 4.20 -11.35 34.91
N GLN A 676 4.73 -11.01 36.09
CA GLN A 676 3.92 -10.57 37.24
C GLN A 676 3.13 -9.30 36.91
N THR A 677 3.76 -8.33 36.24
CA THR A 677 3.10 -7.08 35.83
C THR A 677 2.02 -7.34 34.79
N MET A 678 2.28 -8.15 33.78
CA MET A 678 1.28 -8.55 32.78
C MET A 678 0.12 -9.31 33.42
N ALA A 679 0.40 -10.27 34.31
CA ALA A 679 -0.61 -11.05 35.01
C ALA A 679 -1.51 -10.17 35.91
N ALA A 680 -0.95 -9.15 36.56
CA ALA A 680 -1.69 -8.24 37.42
C ALA A 680 -2.80 -7.45 36.69
N THR A 681 -2.75 -7.38 35.35
CA THR A 681 -3.82 -6.77 34.54
C THR A 681 -5.10 -7.60 34.49
N GLY A 682 -5.05 -8.88 34.87
CA GLY A 682 -6.16 -9.83 34.71
C GLY A 682 -6.39 -10.30 33.26
N LYS A 683 -5.58 -9.86 32.31
CA LYS A 683 -5.65 -10.24 30.89
C LYS A 683 -4.95 -11.56 30.61
N LEU A 684 -5.24 -12.18 29.47
CA LEU A 684 -4.42 -13.28 28.96
C LEU A 684 -2.99 -12.77 28.71
N VAL A 685 -1.99 -13.56 29.07
CA VAL A 685 -0.57 -13.27 28.81
C VAL A 685 -0.10 -14.27 27.77
N ARG A 686 0.61 -13.80 26.74
CA ARG A 686 1.10 -14.65 25.66
C ARG A 686 2.56 -14.34 25.33
N VAL A 687 3.39 -15.37 25.21
CA VAL A 687 4.71 -15.22 24.56
C VAL A 687 4.51 -15.49 23.08
N THR A 688 4.81 -14.51 22.24
CA THR A 688 4.37 -14.50 20.83
C THR A 688 5.46 -14.90 19.85
N GLU A 689 6.74 -14.64 20.14
CA GLU A 689 7.83 -14.70 19.15
C GLU A 689 9.18 -15.11 19.78
N LEU A 690 9.17 -16.12 20.67
CA LEU A 690 10.36 -16.50 21.45
C LEU A 690 11.50 -17.04 20.56
N ASP A 691 12.61 -16.33 20.56
CA ASP A 691 13.91 -16.75 20.05
C ASP A 691 15.03 -16.30 20.99
N ILE A 692 16.14 -17.05 21.06
CA ILE A 692 17.24 -16.74 21.99
C ILE A 692 18.57 -16.65 21.23
N SER A 693 18.93 -15.42 20.87
CA SER A 693 20.21 -15.06 20.27
C SER A 693 21.37 -15.20 21.27
N LEU A 694 22.50 -15.74 20.80
CA LEU A 694 23.75 -15.86 21.56
C LEU A 694 24.82 -14.84 21.14
N GLY A 695 24.51 -13.98 20.15
CA GLY A 695 25.45 -13.02 19.57
C GLY A 695 26.57 -13.65 18.72
N THR A 696 26.49 -14.94 18.41
CA THR A 696 27.47 -15.68 17.59
C THR A 696 26.80 -16.78 16.78
N GLY A 697 27.33 -17.04 15.57
CA GLY A 697 26.94 -18.17 14.72
C GLY A 697 27.77 -19.45 14.95
N SER A 698 28.73 -19.40 15.89
CA SER A 698 29.56 -20.57 16.26
C SER A 698 29.68 -20.68 17.78
N PRO A 699 28.60 -21.02 18.49
CA PRO A 699 28.61 -21.13 19.94
C PRO A 699 29.41 -22.33 20.43
N SER A 700 30.02 -22.22 21.60
CA SER A 700 30.58 -23.36 22.31
C SER A 700 29.50 -24.23 22.97
N ALA A 701 29.91 -25.39 23.48
CA ALA A 701 29.03 -26.25 24.26
C ALA A 701 28.42 -25.53 25.49
N ASN A 702 29.19 -24.68 26.17
CA ASN A 702 28.70 -23.93 27.32
C ASN A 702 27.70 -22.83 26.93
N GLN A 703 27.84 -22.25 25.74
CA GLN A 703 26.86 -21.31 25.20
C GLN A 703 25.57 -22.01 24.74
N TYR A 704 25.67 -23.19 24.10
CA TYR A 704 24.49 -24.01 23.79
C TYR A 704 23.75 -24.48 25.04
N LYS A 705 24.49 -24.84 26.10
CA LYS A 705 23.88 -25.12 27.40
C LYS A 705 23.18 -23.90 27.98
N ALA A 706 23.82 -22.73 27.96
CA ALA A 706 23.20 -21.49 28.42
C ALA A 706 21.92 -21.16 27.65
N GLN A 707 21.88 -21.39 26.34
CA GLN A 707 20.68 -21.26 25.53
C GLN A 707 19.55 -22.19 26.02
N SER A 708 19.87 -23.46 26.26
CA SER A 708 18.94 -24.45 26.82
C SER A 708 18.40 -24.03 28.18
N ASP A 709 19.28 -23.67 29.10
CA ASP A 709 18.91 -23.26 30.46
C ASP A 709 18.05 -21.99 30.42
N CYS A 710 18.29 -21.07 29.47
CA CYS A 710 17.49 -19.87 29.28
C CYS A 710 16.09 -20.18 28.73
N TYR A 711 15.96 -21.07 27.75
CA TYR A 711 14.65 -21.55 27.27
C TYR A 711 13.85 -22.18 28.40
N GLN A 712 14.48 -23.07 29.18
CA GLN A 712 13.85 -23.69 30.35
C GLN A 712 13.37 -22.63 31.35
N MET A 713 14.25 -21.70 31.72
CA MET A 713 13.95 -20.62 32.66
C MET A 713 12.75 -19.80 32.24
N ILE A 714 12.65 -19.39 30.97
CA ILE A 714 11.54 -18.56 30.48
C ILE A 714 10.20 -19.30 30.59
N VAL A 715 10.15 -20.57 30.19
CA VAL A 715 8.92 -21.38 30.29
C VAL A 715 8.50 -21.60 31.74
N GLU A 716 9.45 -21.89 32.62
CA GLU A 716 9.19 -22.05 34.06
C GLU A 716 8.73 -20.73 34.71
N SER A 717 9.38 -19.60 34.37
CA SER A 717 8.98 -18.27 34.82
C SER A 717 7.58 -17.90 34.35
N TYR A 718 7.22 -18.21 33.11
CA TYR A 718 5.85 -18.00 32.62
C TYR A 718 4.84 -18.79 33.44
N LYS A 719 5.09 -20.09 33.65
CA LYS A 719 4.20 -20.98 34.42
C LYS A 719 4.08 -20.56 35.89
N ALA A 720 5.16 -20.09 36.50
CA ALA A 720 5.20 -19.70 37.90
C ALA A 720 4.53 -18.34 38.17
N ASN A 721 4.67 -17.39 37.25
CA ASN A 721 4.25 -16.00 37.48
C ASN A 721 2.93 -15.62 36.80
N VAL A 722 2.50 -16.35 35.77
CA VAL A 722 1.20 -16.15 35.11
C VAL A 722 0.20 -17.18 35.62
N PRO A 723 -0.95 -16.79 36.19
CA PRO A 723 -1.99 -17.73 36.60
C PRO A 723 -2.45 -18.62 35.45
N ALA A 724 -2.72 -19.91 35.72
CA ALA A 724 -3.06 -20.88 34.68
C ALA A 724 -4.23 -20.46 33.76
N ALA A 725 -5.22 -19.73 34.28
CA ALA A 725 -6.35 -19.22 33.50
C ALA A 725 -5.96 -18.06 32.55
N GLN A 726 -4.82 -17.40 32.78
CA GLN A 726 -4.27 -16.33 31.96
C GLN A 726 -3.21 -16.83 30.98
N GLN A 727 -2.80 -18.10 31.05
CA GLN A 727 -1.74 -18.65 30.20
C GLN A 727 -2.25 -18.97 28.78
N SER A 728 -2.17 -18.00 27.86
CA SER A 728 -2.63 -18.18 26.46
C SER A 728 -1.75 -19.13 25.65
N GLY A 729 -0.43 -19.10 25.85
CA GLY A 729 0.50 -19.86 25.02
C GLY A 729 1.87 -19.25 24.87
N ILE A 730 2.77 -20.06 24.30
CA ILE A 730 4.12 -19.67 23.90
C ILE A 730 4.29 -20.01 22.42
N THR A 731 4.89 -19.11 21.65
CA THR A 731 5.25 -19.35 20.26
C THR A 731 6.73 -19.12 20.04
N ILE A 732 7.36 -20.09 19.38
CA ILE A 732 8.75 -19.99 18.93
C ILE A 732 8.79 -19.20 17.63
N TRP A 733 9.81 -18.37 17.40
CA TRP A 733 9.94 -17.58 16.18
C TRP A 733 11.08 -18.07 15.29
N SER A 734 10.74 -18.48 14.06
CA SER A 734 11.55 -19.28 13.13
C SER A 734 11.70 -20.75 13.57
N LEU A 735 11.77 -21.66 12.59
CA LEU A 735 11.80 -23.09 12.84
C LEU A 735 13.22 -23.57 13.18
N SER A 736 14.21 -23.15 12.41
CA SER A 736 15.57 -23.67 12.50
C SER A 736 16.64 -22.61 12.32
N ASP A 737 17.90 -22.93 12.64
CA ASP A 737 19.04 -22.04 12.38
C ASP A 737 19.47 -22.03 10.89
N ASN A 738 18.62 -22.47 9.96
CA ASN A 738 18.94 -22.45 8.55
C ASN A 738 19.11 -20.99 8.09
N GLU A 739 20.17 -20.70 7.33
CA GLU A 739 20.50 -19.35 6.91
C GLU A 739 19.37 -18.67 6.12
N ALA A 740 18.57 -19.45 5.38
CA ALA A 740 17.43 -18.95 4.62
C ALA A 740 16.31 -18.38 5.53
N GLU A 741 16.17 -18.89 6.75
CA GLU A 741 15.21 -18.36 7.74
C GLU A 741 15.70 -17.06 8.39
N HIS A 742 17.00 -16.75 8.27
CA HIS A 742 17.67 -15.64 8.96
C HIS A 742 18.27 -14.58 8.01
N GLU A 743 17.79 -14.49 6.77
CA GLU A 743 18.30 -13.51 5.81
C GLU A 743 18.09 -12.06 6.28
N TYR A 744 16.91 -11.79 6.85
CA TYR A 744 16.47 -10.46 7.28
C TYR A 744 16.41 -10.28 8.80
N TRP A 745 16.32 -11.38 9.56
CA TRP A 745 16.19 -11.38 11.02
C TRP A 745 17.28 -12.25 11.65
N LEU A 746 18.07 -11.69 12.58
CA LEU A 746 19.16 -12.38 13.28
C LEU A 746 20.20 -13.06 12.36
N LYS A 747 20.58 -12.38 11.28
CA LYS A 747 21.55 -12.88 10.29
C LYS A 747 22.86 -13.34 10.93
N GLY A 748 23.28 -14.55 10.59
CA GLY A 748 24.52 -15.16 11.08
C GLY A 748 24.46 -15.64 12.53
N GLN A 749 23.27 -15.80 13.09
CA GLN A 749 23.05 -16.31 14.45
C GLN A 749 22.35 -17.68 14.45
N VAL A 750 22.27 -18.31 15.62
CA VAL A 750 21.70 -19.65 15.82
C VAL A 750 20.66 -19.70 16.96
N PRO A 751 19.54 -18.96 16.85
CA PRO A 751 18.67 -18.71 17.98
C PRO A 751 17.64 -19.82 18.28
N ASN A 752 17.45 -20.80 17.38
CA ASN A 752 16.26 -21.65 17.36
C ASN A 752 16.41 -22.98 18.10
N LEU A 753 15.31 -23.75 18.19
CA LEU A 753 15.29 -25.08 18.80
C LEU A 753 15.95 -26.16 17.92
N PHE A 754 15.96 -25.93 16.59
CA PHE A 754 16.56 -26.82 15.60
C PHE A 754 17.76 -26.15 14.94
N ASP A 755 18.79 -26.93 14.63
CA ASP A 755 19.99 -26.46 13.92
C ASP A 755 19.72 -26.26 12.43
N LYS A 756 20.72 -25.75 11.70
CA LYS A 756 20.63 -25.46 10.26
C LYS A 756 20.24 -26.66 9.38
N ASP A 757 20.41 -27.87 9.89
CA ASP A 757 20.12 -29.14 9.22
C ASP A 757 18.82 -29.77 9.80
N TYR A 758 18.00 -28.96 10.46
CA TYR A 758 16.71 -29.31 11.08
C TYR A 758 16.82 -30.39 12.17
N LYS A 759 17.97 -30.52 12.83
CA LYS A 759 18.18 -31.44 13.95
C LYS A 759 18.01 -30.73 15.28
N ARG A 760 17.48 -31.43 16.28
CA ARG A 760 17.22 -30.88 17.61
C ARG A 760 18.51 -30.42 18.29
N LYS A 761 18.47 -29.23 18.90
CA LYS A 761 19.56 -28.64 19.70
C LYS A 761 19.35 -28.86 21.20
N TRP A 762 20.33 -28.43 21.99
CA TRP A 762 20.17 -28.31 23.44
C TRP A 762 18.99 -27.41 23.81
N ALA A 763 18.75 -26.36 23.03
CA ALA A 763 17.58 -25.49 23.18
C ALA A 763 16.24 -26.27 23.15
N TYR A 764 16.11 -27.27 22.26
CA TYR A 764 14.93 -28.15 22.20
C TYR A 764 14.70 -28.87 23.53
N LYS A 765 15.77 -29.43 24.11
CA LYS A 765 15.75 -30.05 25.43
C LYS A 765 15.25 -29.06 26.48
N GLY A 766 15.89 -27.90 26.60
CA GLY A 766 15.56 -26.91 27.64
C GLY A 766 14.10 -26.46 27.56
N PHE A 767 13.60 -26.26 26.34
CA PHE A 767 12.20 -25.93 26.13
C PHE A 767 11.25 -27.05 26.59
N CYS A 768 11.52 -28.31 26.23
CA CYS A 768 10.72 -29.46 26.65
C CYS A 768 10.77 -29.68 28.18
N ASP A 769 11.94 -29.55 28.78
CA ASP A 769 12.11 -29.66 30.23
C ASP A 769 11.33 -28.56 30.96
N GLY A 770 11.33 -27.32 30.44
CA GLY A 770 10.53 -26.23 30.99
C GLY A 770 9.01 -26.48 30.89
N ILE A 771 8.55 -27.06 29.78
CA ILE A 771 7.16 -27.52 29.62
C ILE A 771 6.82 -28.55 30.69
N ALA A 772 7.68 -29.54 30.89
CA ALA A 772 7.47 -30.58 31.90
C ALA A 772 7.62 -30.08 33.35
N GLY A 773 8.46 -29.06 33.58
CA GLY A 773 8.89 -28.62 34.91
C GLY A 773 9.88 -29.56 35.58
N GLU A 774 10.56 -30.40 34.80
CA GLU A 774 11.54 -31.39 35.26
C GLU A 774 12.50 -31.76 34.11
N ASP A 775 13.70 -32.24 34.45
CA ASP A 775 14.67 -32.72 33.45
C ASP A 775 14.23 -34.08 32.90
N LEU A 776 13.61 -34.08 31.71
CA LEU A 776 13.04 -35.27 31.07
C LEU A 776 14.11 -36.28 30.68
N GLY A 777 15.32 -35.82 30.34
CA GLY A 777 16.40 -36.69 29.91
C GLY A 777 16.82 -37.69 30.98
N LEU A 778 16.65 -37.37 32.26
CA LEU A 778 16.88 -38.31 33.37
C LEU A 778 15.95 -39.53 33.37
N LYS A 779 14.91 -39.56 32.52
CA LYS A 779 13.91 -40.63 32.44
C LYS A 779 14.10 -41.62 31.28
N PHE A 780 14.99 -41.34 30.33
CA PHE A 780 15.10 -42.14 29.10
C PHE A 780 15.86 -43.47 29.26
N GLY A 781 16.61 -43.65 30.35
CA GLY A 781 17.43 -44.85 30.58
C GLY A 781 17.56 -45.23 32.04
N GLY A 782 18.34 -46.28 32.32
CA GLY A 782 18.66 -46.72 33.68
C GLY A 782 19.78 -45.91 34.35
N ASP A 783 20.22 -46.34 35.53
CA ASP A 783 21.19 -45.61 36.36
C ASP A 783 22.52 -45.30 35.64
N GLU A 784 22.99 -46.18 34.76
CA GLU A 784 24.22 -45.97 33.96
C GLU A 784 24.07 -44.85 32.94
N TYR A 785 22.90 -44.74 32.29
CA TYR A 785 22.59 -43.64 31.37
C TYR A 785 22.50 -42.32 32.13
N LYS A 786 21.87 -42.34 33.31
CA LYS A 786 21.75 -41.16 34.17
C LYS A 786 23.11 -40.64 34.61
N ALA A 787 24.00 -41.52 35.07
CA ALA A 787 25.36 -41.15 35.45
C ALA A 787 26.15 -40.56 34.26
N TYR A 788 25.97 -41.10 33.05
CA TYR A 788 26.56 -40.55 31.82
C TYR A 788 26.02 -39.16 31.49
N TYR A 789 24.70 -39.00 31.55
CA TYR A 789 23.97 -37.77 31.25
C TYR A 789 24.37 -36.61 32.17
N GLU A 790 24.53 -36.89 33.46
CA GLU A 790 25.02 -35.93 34.46
C GLU A 790 26.51 -35.60 34.23
N LYS A 791 27.36 -36.60 34.00
CA LYS A 791 28.81 -36.41 33.79
C LYS A 791 29.15 -35.56 32.56
N ASN A 792 28.33 -35.64 31.50
CA ASN A 792 28.57 -34.90 30.25
C ASN A 792 27.89 -33.52 30.20
N ASN A 793 27.46 -32.99 31.37
CA ASN A 793 26.87 -31.66 31.51
C ASN A 793 25.63 -31.44 30.62
N VAL A 794 24.92 -32.51 30.27
CA VAL A 794 23.69 -32.45 29.47
C VAL A 794 22.50 -32.10 30.36
N SER A 795 22.54 -32.53 31.63
CA SER A 795 21.53 -32.16 32.61
C SER A 795 21.60 -30.67 32.95
N SER A 796 20.42 -30.04 33.07
CA SER A 796 20.27 -28.71 33.64
C SER A 796 20.26 -28.72 35.18
N SER A 797 20.23 -29.91 35.80
CA SER A 797 20.04 -30.12 37.24
C SER A 797 21.32 -30.35 38.06
N VAL A 798 22.51 -30.18 37.46
CA VAL A 798 23.76 -30.42 38.21
C VAL A 798 24.04 -29.28 39.20
N SER A 799 23.72 -29.58 40.47
CA SER A 799 23.81 -28.82 41.72
C SER A 799 22.61 -27.93 42.08
N LYS A 800 21.70 -28.49 42.90
CA LYS A 800 21.05 -27.76 43.99
C LYS A 800 21.92 -27.81 45.23
#